data_AF-A0A1T5E243-F1
#
_entry.id   AF-A0A1T5E243-F1
#
_cell.length_a   1.000
_cell.length_b   1.000
_cell.length_c   1.000
_cell.angle_alpha   90.00
_cell.angle_beta   90.00
_cell.angle_gamma   90.00
#
_symmetry.space_group_name_H-M   'P 1'
#
loop_
_entity.id
_entity.type
_entity.pdbx_description
1 polymer ?
#
loop_
_entity_poly.entity_id
_entity_poly.type
_entity_poly.pdbx_seq_one_letter_code
_entity_poly.pdbx_strand_id
1 'polypeptide(L)'
;MKKILMVLLLGFALTIVSCGGNKRDGEPKVLVFSKTMGFKHASIPTGIAAIQKLGQENGFAVDTTKNAELFTDENLKQYSAIIFMSTTGNVLDQFQEAAFERYIQAGGGYVGVHAAADTEYDWGWYNDLAGAQFLSHPSGTPTADFIIKDKNFIATKFFTDSVWNRTDELYNYKNINPDINVLMTLDESSYEGGQNGDFHPIAWYHDFDGGRAFYTGGGHTDESFSEDLFVKHLLGGIQYAIGDNLNLDYAKVKSQIPPDADRFAKVVLSEGQFFEPTEMAVLPNGDVLVAQRRGEVVLFNNETQELTEVAKLDVYCKTLETPGVNAEEGLMGLQKDPDYANNHWIYLYYAPTGDKWINRLSRFKYMDGNFDLVSEQVILEIDSQREICCHTGGSIAFGPDNLLYLSTGDNSTPFNEKGEKYVNNGFAPLNDTPGHEQFDARRSSGNTNDLRGKILRIKVKEDGTYDIPEGNLFAVGTEKTRPEIYTMGHRNPYRISVDMKRGYVYWGDVGPDARADSLSTRGPRGYDEMNQARKAGNFGWPLFIGNNYAYNEYNYETGESGPAFDPEKPMNTSRNNTGLTELPPAIPAYVYYPYVESGEFPQTETGGRNAMAGPTYYSDLYQGDEKLPSYYDGKVIIYDWMRGWMFAVHLAEDGSFSKMEPFAPNVKLNNLIDMEVGPNGKIYLLEYGSGWFSQNANSALGYIEFNGGNRPPVIDNLIVEHTSGKLPLAVTASTEAVDREGDAVKYMWDFGNGETKETTEPNVSYTYTDAGSYKLNVTASDDKGASATSESTSIVAGNSRPEVAISLGGDIPSFYLAGQKIDYDVSVTDPDGATIDPKNIFVSVDYLEGMDKVAMSLGHQQVSAAVTGKALTQSMDCKTCHKEAEASIGPNYKDVANKYKERRDAATYIQGKIVTGGSGVWGEVTMPAHPKISSDESRQIALYILSLSGDQKKEESLPANGTITAAPSTPGHMLVITASYTDEGAEGTIPLTGSKSIAIPSSTVKFSDTMKVDGMQAMSFGGMDLLLINKSSGWFVLENVSLKGVKSVSLTSGWQAPPTMFFDFEIHENSANGPLIGKGQLPAQAGGSQGTMFTIPITETVTGEGPYYITFKGEEGKELSQLALTGAVFK
;
A
#
# COMPACT_ATOMS: atom_id res chain seq x y z
N MET A 1 -8.64 78.09 27.92
CA MET A 1 -7.48 77.21 27.59
C MET A 1 -7.30 76.00 28.52
N LYS A 2 -7.59 76.07 29.83
CA LYS A 2 -7.45 74.89 30.73
C LYS A 2 -8.49 73.76 30.58
N LYS A 3 -9.65 74.00 29.96
CA LYS A 3 -10.68 72.95 29.73
C LYS A 3 -10.53 72.18 28.40
N ILE A 4 -9.73 72.68 27.46
CA ILE A 4 -9.51 72.02 26.16
C ILE A 4 -8.32 71.05 26.24
N LEU A 5 -7.31 71.36 27.07
CA LEU A 5 -6.16 70.48 27.26
C LEU A 5 -6.51 69.18 28.02
N MET A 6 -7.53 69.21 28.89
CA MET A 6 -7.95 68.05 29.68
C MET A 6 -8.85 67.08 28.88
N VAL A 7 -9.53 67.55 27.83
CA VAL A 7 -10.30 66.70 26.91
C VAL A 7 -9.41 66.08 25.82
N LEU A 8 -8.35 66.78 25.39
CA LEU A 8 -7.34 66.23 24.48
C LEU A 8 -6.45 65.17 25.16
N LEU A 9 -6.16 65.30 26.46
CA LEU A 9 -5.44 64.26 27.22
C LEU A 9 -6.30 63.04 27.55
N LEU A 10 -7.63 63.18 27.69
CA LEU A 10 -8.53 62.01 27.79
C LEU A 10 -8.78 61.36 26.41
N GLY A 11 -8.77 62.13 25.32
CA GLY A 11 -8.89 61.60 23.95
C GLY A 11 -7.66 60.81 23.49
N PHE A 12 -6.45 61.20 23.93
CA PHE A 12 -5.22 60.47 23.61
C PHE A 12 -5.00 59.23 24.52
N ALA A 13 -5.62 59.20 25.70
CA ALA A 13 -5.62 58.02 26.57
C ALA A 13 -6.66 56.96 26.15
N LEU A 14 -7.70 57.33 25.38
CA LEU A 14 -8.69 56.38 24.84
C LEU A 14 -8.36 55.83 23.44
N THR A 15 -7.33 56.34 22.76
CA THR A 15 -6.84 55.78 21.48
C THR A 15 -5.63 54.85 21.63
N ILE A 16 -5.14 54.62 22.85
CA ILE A 16 -4.05 53.66 23.13
C ILE A 16 -4.58 52.32 23.68
N VAL A 17 -5.91 52.16 23.84
CA VAL A 17 -6.56 50.91 24.29
C VAL A 17 -7.12 50.10 23.10
N SER A 18 -6.39 50.06 21.97
CA SER A 18 -6.69 49.14 20.86
C SER A 18 -5.50 48.27 20.45
N CYS A 19 -4.45 48.22 21.27
CA CYS A 19 -3.31 47.30 21.11
C CYS A 19 -3.21 46.28 22.27
N GLY A 20 -4.34 45.93 22.89
CA GLY A 20 -4.49 44.62 23.54
C GLY A 20 -5.22 43.75 22.53
N GLY A 21 -4.54 43.04 21.63
CA GLY A 21 -3.56 42.01 21.94
C GLY A 21 -4.32 40.71 21.73
N ASN A 22 -4.16 40.07 20.56
CA ASN A 22 -4.84 38.84 20.17
C ASN A 22 -4.34 37.64 21.00
N LYS A 23 -4.16 37.82 22.31
CA LYS A 23 -3.61 36.84 23.23
C LYS A 23 -4.72 35.88 23.64
N ARG A 24 -4.41 34.58 23.65
CA ARG A 24 -5.33 33.53 24.09
C ARG A 24 -5.59 33.66 25.59
N ASP A 25 -6.84 33.44 25.99
CA ASP A 25 -7.23 33.42 27.40
C ASP A 25 -6.68 32.16 28.09
N GLY A 26 -6.18 32.32 29.32
CA GLY A 26 -5.64 31.23 30.13
C GLY A 26 -4.14 30.94 29.92
N GLU A 27 -3.68 29.86 30.55
CA GLU A 27 -2.30 29.38 30.38
C GLU A 27 -2.10 28.81 28.98
N PRO A 28 -0.92 28.98 28.35
CA PRO A 28 -0.59 28.29 27.10
C PRO A 28 -0.78 26.79 27.24
N LYS A 29 -1.20 26.13 26.17
CA LYS A 29 -1.38 24.68 26.13
C LYS A 29 -0.50 24.08 25.05
N VAL A 30 0.19 22.99 25.34
CA VAL A 30 1.00 22.27 24.34
C VAL A 30 0.51 20.83 24.19
N LEU A 31 0.63 20.30 22.97
CA LEU A 31 0.31 18.91 22.66
C LEU A 31 1.61 18.14 22.41
N VAL A 32 1.89 17.10 23.20
CA VAL A 32 3.00 16.17 22.95
C VAL A 32 2.50 14.99 22.13
N PHE A 33 2.94 14.93 20.88
CA PHE A 33 2.65 13.85 19.94
C PHE A 33 3.83 12.88 19.86
N SER A 34 3.55 11.58 20.00
CA SER A 34 4.59 10.52 20.09
C SER A 34 4.22 9.23 19.35
N LYS A 35 3.50 9.36 18.22
CA LYS A 35 3.24 8.24 17.32
C LYS A 35 4.54 7.87 16.58
N THR A 36 4.77 6.57 16.40
CA THR A 36 5.94 6.02 15.71
C THR A 36 5.47 4.90 14.79
N MET A 37 5.80 4.99 13.51
CA MET A 37 5.62 3.94 12.50
C MET A 37 6.95 3.25 12.13
N GLY A 38 8.07 3.82 12.59
CA GLY A 38 9.41 3.22 12.50
C GLY A 38 9.94 2.74 13.85
N PHE A 39 11.23 2.99 14.11
CA PHE A 39 11.86 2.66 15.38
C PHE A 39 11.20 3.42 16.53
N LYS A 40 10.99 2.76 17.67
CA LYS A 40 10.38 3.36 18.85
C LYS A 40 11.40 3.53 19.96
N HIS A 41 11.75 4.78 20.26
CA HIS A 41 12.72 5.12 21.29
C HIS A 41 12.20 4.84 22.70
N ALA A 42 13.05 4.28 23.55
CA ALA A 42 12.73 3.98 24.94
C ALA A 42 12.52 5.24 25.79
N SER A 43 13.11 6.37 25.38
CA SER A 43 13.07 7.64 26.12
C SER A 43 11.76 8.42 26.03
N ILE A 44 10.85 8.04 25.13
CA ILE A 44 9.57 8.73 24.92
C ILE A 44 8.78 8.94 26.23
N PRO A 45 8.56 7.92 27.09
CA PRO A 45 7.84 8.11 28.35
C PRO A 45 8.56 9.07 29.31
N THR A 46 9.89 9.00 29.37
CA THR A 46 10.72 9.87 30.23
C THR A 46 10.68 11.32 29.75
N GLY A 47 10.74 11.55 28.44
CA GLY A 47 10.61 12.88 27.85
C GLY A 47 9.24 13.49 28.03
N ILE A 48 8.17 12.71 27.86
CA ILE A 48 6.80 13.16 28.18
C ILE A 48 6.70 13.61 29.64
N ALA A 49 7.20 12.79 30.58
CA ALA A 49 7.16 13.12 32.00
C ALA A 49 7.95 14.40 32.33
N ALA A 50 9.10 14.60 31.70
CA ALA A 50 9.89 15.82 31.86
C ALA A 50 9.18 17.06 31.31
N ILE A 51 8.53 16.96 30.15
CA ILE A 51 7.75 18.08 29.57
C ILE A 51 6.54 18.42 30.44
N GLN A 52 5.83 17.42 30.97
CA GLN A 52 4.73 17.64 31.91
C GLN A 52 5.20 18.36 33.18
N LYS A 53 6.35 17.97 33.71
CA LYS A 53 6.98 18.66 34.86
C LYS A 53 7.35 20.10 34.49
N LEU A 54 7.96 20.33 33.34
CA LEU A 54 8.28 21.67 32.85
C LEU A 54 7.03 22.55 32.74
N GLY A 55 5.92 22.00 32.25
CA GLY A 55 4.63 22.70 32.18
C GLY A 55 4.12 23.15 33.54
N GLN A 56 4.13 22.23 34.51
CA GLN A 56 3.74 22.52 35.90
C GLN A 56 4.63 23.60 36.54
N GLU A 57 5.93 23.60 36.26
CA GLU A 57 6.90 24.54 36.85
C GLU A 57 6.93 25.91 36.15
N ASN A 58 6.47 26.00 34.89
CA ASN A 58 6.62 27.20 34.05
C ASN A 58 5.31 27.76 33.49
N GLY A 59 4.15 27.27 33.95
CA GLY A 59 2.85 27.87 33.68
C GLY A 59 2.30 27.61 32.27
N PHE A 60 2.41 26.37 31.80
CA PHE A 60 1.72 25.89 30.59
C PHE A 60 1.16 24.48 30.79
N ALA A 61 -0.02 24.22 30.23
CA ALA A 61 -0.68 22.92 30.28
C ALA A 61 -0.11 21.97 29.20
N VAL A 62 -0.07 20.68 29.50
CA VAL A 62 0.51 19.64 28.62
C VAL A 62 -0.49 18.51 28.42
N ASP A 63 -0.95 18.35 27.19
CA ASP A 63 -1.69 17.16 26.76
C ASP A 63 -0.75 16.23 25.98
N THR A 64 -1.07 14.94 25.95
CA THR A 64 -0.24 13.93 25.28
C THR A 64 -1.11 13.02 24.43
N THR A 65 -0.67 12.70 23.22
CA THR A 65 -1.39 11.74 22.36
C THR A 65 -0.44 10.92 21.49
N LYS A 66 -0.94 9.76 21.08
CA LYS A 66 -0.42 8.97 19.96
C LYS A 66 -1.47 8.82 18.86
N ASN A 67 -2.68 9.31 19.09
CA ASN A 67 -3.76 9.28 18.12
C ASN A 67 -3.62 10.47 17.17
N ALA A 68 -3.34 10.17 15.90
CA ALA A 68 -3.22 11.17 14.84
C ALA A 68 -4.57 11.75 14.42
N GLU A 69 -5.70 11.08 14.72
CA GLU A 69 -7.06 11.59 14.46
C GLU A 69 -7.37 12.90 15.20
N LEU A 70 -6.53 13.27 16.19
CA LEU A 70 -6.63 14.55 16.88
C LEU A 70 -6.02 15.72 16.10
N PHE A 71 -5.38 15.48 14.95
CA PHE A 71 -4.88 16.52 14.06
C PHE A 71 -6.02 17.05 13.18
N THR A 72 -6.89 17.84 13.80
CA THR A 72 -7.99 18.56 13.15
C THR A 72 -7.92 20.04 13.50
N ASP A 73 -8.42 20.93 12.64
CA ASP A 73 -8.46 22.37 12.92
C ASP A 73 -9.14 22.67 14.27
N GLU A 74 -10.26 21.99 14.55
CA GLU A 74 -11.04 22.13 15.79
C GLU A 74 -10.22 21.79 17.04
N ASN A 75 -9.42 20.74 16.99
CA ASN A 75 -8.63 20.32 18.12
C ASN A 75 -7.33 21.12 18.22
N LEU A 76 -6.62 21.36 17.11
CA LEU A 76 -5.30 22.00 17.11
C LEU A 76 -5.36 23.48 17.53
N LYS A 77 -6.47 24.19 17.25
CA LYS A 77 -6.63 25.62 17.59
C LYS A 77 -6.48 25.97 19.08
N GLN A 78 -6.59 25.00 19.98
CA GLN A 78 -6.42 25.22 21.43
C GLN A 78 -4.95 25.24 21.87
N TYR A 79 -4.03 24.72 21.05
CA TYR A 79 -2.62 24.57 21.41
C TYR A 79 -1.78 25.74 20.91
N SER A 80 -0.83 26.19 21.72
CA SER A 80 0.15 27.23 21.39
C SER A 80 1.34 26.63 20.67
N ALA A 81 1.71 25.39 21.01
CA ALA A 81 2.73 24.63 20.30
C ALA A 81 2.40 23.12 20.29
N ILE A 82 2.86 22.42 19.26
CA ILE A 82 2.83 20.96 19.14
C ILE A 82 4.27 20.45 19.19
N ILE A 83 4.50 19.44 20.02
CA ILE A 83 5.81 18.84 20.28
C ILE A 83 5.81 17.44 19.67
N PHE A 84 6.66 17.21 18.68
CA PHE A 84 6.92 15.89 18.12
C PHE A 84 8.05 15.25 18.93
N MET A 85 7.67 14.34 19.82
CA MET A 85 8.56 13.69 20.79
C MET A 85 9.04 12.35 20.24
N SER A 86 10.19 12.37 19.57
CA SER A 86 10.83 11.20 18.92
C SER A 86 9.85 10.39 18.08
N THR A 87 9.04 11.07 17.25
CA THR A 87 8.21 10.43 16.21
C THR A 87 9.11 9.79 15.16
N THR A 88 8.62 8.76 14.45
CA THR A 88 9.39 8.11 13.37
C THR A 88 8.47 7.57 12.28
N GLY A 89 8.93 7.61 11.02
CA GLY A 89 8.16 7.16 9.84
C GLY A 89 7.05 8.14 9.43
N ASN A 90 6.11 7.67 8.60
CA ASN A 90 4.97 8.45 8.13
C ASN A 90 3.79 8.28 9.12
N VAL A 91 3.46 9.32 9.87
CA VAL A 91 2.60 9.26 11.07
C VAL A 91 1.25 9.97 10.91
N LEU A 92 1.12 10.88 9.94
CA LEU A 92 -0.08 11.62 9.58
C LEU A 92 -0.60 11.21 8.19
N ASP A 93 -1.92 11.14 8.02
CA ASP A 93 -2.53 11.04 6.69
C ASP A 93 -2.70 12.42 6.03
N GLN A 94 -3.12 12.46 4.76
CA GLN A 94 -3.24 13.70 3.99
C GLN A 94 -4.20 14.75 4.60
N PHE A 95 -5.20 14.32 5.38
CA PHE A 95 -6.13 15.24 6.06
C PHE A 95 -5.46 15.84 7.30
N GLN A 96 -4.74 15.02 8.05
CA GLN A 96 -3.99 15.40 9.25
C GLN A 96 -2.78 16.28 8.90
N GLU A 97 -2.08 15.96 7.82
CA GLU A 97 -1.04 16.82 7.24
C GLU A 97 -1.62 18.20 6.92
N ALA A 98 -2.73 18.26 6.16
CA ALA A 98 -3.37 19.52 5.82
C ALA A 98 -3.77 20.31 7.07
N ALA A 99 -4.38 19.69 8.08
CA ALA A 99 -4.70 20.35 9.34
C ALA A 99 -3.45 20.89 10.07
N PHE A 100 -2.33 20.17 10.00
CA PHE A 100 -1.07 20.62 10.60
C PHE A 100 -0.42 21.79 9.83
N GLU A 101 -0.44 21.78 8.49
CA GLU A 101 0.00 22.92 7.67
C GLU A 101 -0.81 24.18 8.05
N ARG A 102 -2.13 24.02 8.11
CA ARG A 102 -3.07 25.10 8.45
C ARG A 102 -2.83 25.62 9.87
N TYR A 103 -2.55 24.74 10.83
CA TYR A 103 -2.19 25.10 12.20
C TYR A 103 -0.93 25.99 12.25
N ILE A 104 0.14 25.60 11.55
CA ILE A 104 1.37 26.39 11.49
C ILE A 104 1.13 27.72 10.78
N GLN A 105 0.42 27.72 9.64
CA GLN A 105 0.05 28.92 8.90
C GLN A 105 -0.78 29.93 9.69
N ALA A 106 -1.62 29.42 10.59
CA ALA A 106 -2.40 30.25 11.50
C ALA A 106 -1.56 30.86 12.66
N GLY A 107 -0.27 30.51 12.77
CA GLY A 107 0.67 31.03 13.77
C GLY A 107 1.04 30.06 14.89
N GLY A 108 0.73 28.78 14.73
CA GLY A 108 1.06 27.70 15.66
C GLY A 108 2.57 27.47 15.80
N GLY A 109 2.99 26.94 16.95
CA GLY A 109 4.39 26.58 17.23
C GLY A 109 4.68 25.10 17.01
N TYR A 110 5.89 24.78 16.58
CA TYR A 110 6.41 23.42 16.44
C TYR A 110 7.69 23.23 17.26
N VAL A 111 7.79 22.07 17.92
CA VAL A 111 9.01 21.60 18.58
C VAL A 111 9.30 20.18 18.12
N GLY A 112 10.41 19.96 17.43
CA GLY A 112 10.92 18.63 17.11
C GLY A 112 11.99 18.20 18.13
N VAL A 113 11.85 16.98 18.66
CA VAL A 113 12.83 16.38 19.58
C VAL A 113 13.39 15.10 18.98
N HIS A 114 14.72 15.03 18.91
CA HIS A 114 15.51 13.88 18.47
C HIS A 114 15.00 13.29 17.14
N ALA A 115 14.25 12.19 17.19
CA ALA A 115 13.80 11.46 16.02
C ALA A 115 12.70 12.16 15.21
N ALA A 116 12.22 13.33 15.63
CA ALA A 116 11.29 14.13 14.82
C ALA A 116 11.82 14.47 13.40
N ALA A 117 13.14 14.39 13.16
CA ALA A 117 13.74 14.51 11.81
C ALA A 117 13.73 13.19 10.99
N ASP A 118 13.40 12.06 11.63
CA ASP A 118 13.15 10.73 11.05
C ASP A 118 11.64 10.51 10.81
N THR A 119 10.88 11.59 10.52
CA THR A 119 9.42 11.59 10.38
C THR A 119 9.01 12.24 9.04
N GLU A 120 7.98 11.71 8.37
CA GLU A 120 7.37 12.25 7.14
C GLU A 120 8.35 12.51 5.98
N TYR A 121 9.11 11.48 5.58
CA TYR A 121 10.16 11.59 4.56
C TYR A 121 9.68 12.10 3.20
N ASP A 122 8.46 11.75 2.86
CA ASP A 122 7.73 11.97 1.62
C ASP A 122 6.94 13.28 1.61
N TRP A 123 7.02 14.07 2.69
CA TRP A 123 6.34 15.35 2.83
C TRP A 123 7.35 16.51 2.93
N GLY A 124 7.71 17.08 1.78
CA GLY A 124 8.73 18.13 1.68
C GLY A 124 8.47 19.35 2.58
N TRP A 125 7.21 19.75 2.75
CA TRP A 125 6.85 20.88 3.63
C TRP A 125 7.19 20.59 5.10
N TYR A 126 7.02 19.35 5.58
CA TYR A 126 7.43 18.98 6.93
C TYR A 126 8.95 18.95 7.06
N ASN A 127 9.67 18.47 6.05
CA ASN A 127 11.14 18.51 6.05
C ASN A 127 11.66 19.95 6.18
N ASP A 128 11.03 20.91 5.49
CA ASP A 128 11.38 22.33 5.61
C ASP A 128 11.03 22.90 7.00
N LEU A 129 9.89 22.51 7.60
CA LEU A 129 9.49 22.89 8.96
C LEU A 129 10.44 22.32 10.02
N ALA A 130 10.76 21.03 9.95
CA ALA A 130 11.69 20.37 10.86
C ALA A 130 13.10 20.94 10.69
N GLY A 131 13.45 21.34 9.46
CA GLY A 131 14.67 22.05 9.08
C GLY A 131 15.82 21.15 8.63
N ALA A 132 15.70 19.83 8.81
CA ALA A 132 16.60 18.83 8.25
C ALA A 132 15.97 17.43 8.35
N GLN A 133 16.45 16.50 7.53
CA GLN A 133 15.96 15.12 7.48
C GLN A 133 17.04 14.13 7.94
N PHE A 134 16.65 13.08 8.65
CA PHE A 134 17.56 12.02 9.07
C PHE A 134 18.24 11.35 7.86
N LEU A 135 19.55 11.16 7.96
CA LEU A 135 20.38 10.42 7.00
C LEU A 135 20.89 9.12 7.60
N SER A 136 21.52 9.20 8.77
CA SER A 136 22.11 8.06 9.49
C SER A 136 22.48 8.47 10.92
N HIS A 137 23.07 7.55 11.71
CA HIS A 137 23.71 7.88 12.98
C HIS A 137 24.93 6.96 13.23
N PRO A 138 25.90 7.34 14.08
CA PRO A 138 26.99 6.47 14.51
C PRO A 138 26.48 5.34 15.41
N SER A 139 27.31 4.33 15.66
CA SER A 139 26.90 3.20 16.51
C SER A 139 26.79 3.61 17.97
N GLY A 140 25.65 3.32 18.61
CA GLY A 140 25.40 3.59 20.02
C GLY A 140 25.23 5.09 20.33
N THR A 141 25.59 5.48 21.54
CA THR A 141 25.47 6.86 22.04
C THR A 141 26.86 7.44 22.33
N PRO A 142 27.60 7.95 21.33
CA PRO A 142 28.91 8.52 21.56
C PRO A 142 28.84 9.80 22.40
N THR A 143 29.98 10.16 22.99
CA THR A 143 30.17 11.47 23.63
C THR A 143 30.78 12.41 22.61
N ALA A 144 30.20 13.60 22.45
CA ALA A 144 30.68 14.61 21.51
C ALA A 144 30.64 16.02 22.12
N ASP A 145 31.38 16.92 21.48
CA ASP A 145 31.42 18.33 21.81
C ASP A 145 30.34 19.09 21.02
N PHE A 146 29.32 19.59 21.73
CA PHE A 146 28.29 20.47 21.19
C PHE A 146 28.77 21.92 21.25
N ILE A 147 29.00 22.53 20.09
CA ILE A 147 29.51 23.89 19.96
C ILE A 147 28.34 24.87 19.93
N ILE A 148 28.22 25.71 20.97
CA ILE A 148 27.14 26.70 21.10
C ILE A 148 27.46 27.91 20.20
N LYS A 149 26.69 28.10 19.14
CA LYS A 149 26.89 29.16 18.14
C LYS A 149 26.22 30.47 18.52
N ASP A 150 25.03 30.41 19.11
CA ASP A 150 24.31 31.57 19.63
C ASP A 150 24.06 31.41 21.14
N LYS A 151 24.60 32.32 21.95
CA LYS A 151 24.41 32.36 23.42
C LYS A 151 23.38 33.40 23.87
N ASN A 152 22.67 34.05 22.95
CA ASN A 152 21.65 35.05 23.29
C ASN A 152 20.23 34.49 23.19
N PHE A 153 20.05 33.39 22.47
CA PHE A 153 18.76 32.75 22.28
C PHE A 153 18.24 32.11 23.58
N ILE A 154 16.91 32.06 23.77
CA ILE A 154 16.29 31.61 25.03
C ILE A 154 16.65 30.16 25.41
N ALA A 155 16.83 29.29 24.41
CA ALA A 155 17.21 27.90 24.60
C ALA A 155 18.72 27.70 24.85
N THR A 156 19.55 28.74 24.79
CA THR A 156 21.01 28.62 24.92
C THR A 156 21.66 29.67 25.82
N LYS A 157 20.95 30.71 26.23
CA LYS A 157 21.48 31.83 27.04
C LYS A 157 21.97 31.46 28.44
N PHE A 158 21.63 30.27 28.92
CA PHE A 158 22.08 29.76 30.21
C PHE A 158 23.40 28.97 30.11
N PHE A 159 23.91 28.68 28.91
CA PHE A 159 25.23 28.09 28.74
C PHE A 159 26.32 29.12 29.03
N THR A 160 27.17 28.82 30.03
CA THR A 160 28.35 29.65 30.35
C THR A 160 29.49 29.35 29.39
N ASP A 161 29.74 28.06 29.11
CA ASP A 161 30.79 27.58 28.22
C ASP A 161 30.32 27.54 26.75
N SER A 162 31.26 27.64 25.81
CA SER A 162 30.95 27.59 24.37
C SER A 162 30.95 26.17 23.82
N VAL A 163 31.34 25.20 24.64
CA VAL A 163 31.35 23.78 24.35
C VAL A 163 30.60 23.07 25.46
N TRP A 164 29.64 22.23 25.08
CA TRP A 164 28.91 21.36 25.98
C TRP A 164 29.21 19.91 25.62
N ASN A 165 29.99 19.24 26.46
CA ASN A 165 30.36 17.85 26.26
C ASN A 165 29.23 16.95 26.77
N ARG A 166 28.66 16.13 25.87
CA ARG A 166 27.45 15.33 26.16
C ARG A 166 27.45 14.01 25.40
N THR A 167 26.82 13.00 26.01
CA THR A 167 26.55 11.69 25.43
C THR A 167 25.11 11.60 24.93
N ASP A 168 24.91 11.24 23.66
CA ASP A 168 23.59 11.06 23.04
C ASP A 168 23.70 10.21 21.76
N GLU A 169 22.58 9.87 21.11
CA GLU A 169 22.60 9.35 19.73
C GLU A 169 22.63 10.55 18.76
N LEU A 170 23.68 10.64 17.94
CA LEU A 170 23.96 11.83 17.13
C LEU A 170 23.53 11.63 15.68
N TYR A 171 22.45 12.27 15.26
CA TYR A 171 21.94 12.13 13.90
C TYR A 171 22.81 12.89 12.91
N ASN A 172 23.14 12.24 11.80
CA ASN A 172 23.59 12.88 10.57
C ASN A 172 22.36 13.28 9.76
N TYR A 173 22.44 14.41 9.07
CA TYR A 173 21.31 15.00 8.36
C TYR A 173 21.54 15.11 6.85
N LYS A 174 20.47 14.97 6.07
CA LYS A 174 20.37 15.36 4.65
C LYS A 174 19.29 16.45 4.50
N ASN A 175 19.24 17.09 3.32
CA ASN A 175 18.24 18.10 2.99
C ASN A 175 18.12 19.20 4.06
N ILE A 176 19.26 19.70 4.54
CA ILE A 176 19.29 20.75 5.56
C ILE A 176 18.76 22.05 4.96
N ASN A 177 17.69 22.60 5.54
CA ASN A 177 17.08 23.84 5.10
C ASN A 177 18.07 25.01 5.29
N PRO A 178 18.41 25.77 4.24
CA PRO A 178 19.39 26.87 4.34
C PRO A 178 18.91 28.05 5.21
N ASP A 179 17.61 28.16 5.48
CA ASP A 179 17.02 29.27 6.23
C ASP A 179 16.97 29.06 7.75
N ILE A 180 17.50 27.93 8.25
CA ILE A 180 17.55 27.65 9.70
C ILE A 180 18.57 28.55 10.41
N ASN A 181 18.23 28.98 11.63
CA ASN A 181 19.16 29.67 12.53
C ASN A 181 19.78 28.66 13.49
N VAL A 182 21.04 28.30 13.23
CA VAL A 182 21.76 27.28 14.00
C VAL A 182 22.13 27.78 15.39
N LEU A 183 21.68 27.05 16.41
CA LEU A 183 21.99 27.29 17.82
C LEU A 183 23.22 26.50 18.28
N MET A 184 23.34 25.25 17.82
CA MET A 184 24.43 24.35 18.16
C MET A 184 24.87 23.53 16.95
N THR A 185 26.17 23.24 16.87
CA THR A 185 26.72 22.25 15.94
C THR A 185 27.50 21.16 16.70
N LEU A 186 27.69 20.00 16.09
CA LEU A 186 28.61 18.98 16.59
C LEU A 186 30.02 19.20 16.03
N ASP A 187 31.03 18.92 16.84
CA ASP A 187 32.42 18.78 16.38
C ASP A 187 32.69 17.32 16.04
N GLU A 188 32.68 16.98 14.75
CA GLU A 188 32.93 15.61 14.27
C GLU A 188 34.34 15.10 14.57
N SER A 189 35.29 15.95 15.01
CA SER A 189 36.61 15.47 15.47
C SER A 189 36.58 14.88 16.89
N SER A 190 35.48 15.07 17.63
CA SER A 190 35.30 14.59 19.00
C SER A 190 34.70 13.18 19.09
N TYR A 191 34.20 12.60 17.99
CA TYR A 191 33.61 11.27 17.93
C TYR A 191 33.76 10.62 16.54
N GLU A 192 33.39 9.35 16.38
CA GLU A 192 33.45 8.64 15.09
C GLU A 192 32.06 8.47 14.46
N GLY A 193 31.97 8.57 13.13
CA GLY A 193 30.75 8.28 12.34
C GLY A 193 29.91 9.49 11.92
N GLY A 194 30.41 10.72 12.10
CA GLY A 194 29.85 11.93 11.50
C GLY A 194 29.90 11.92 9.96
N GLN A 195 28.92 12.53 9.30
CA GLN A 195 28.82 12.63 7.84
C GLN A 195 28.45 14.03 7.31
N ASN A 196 28.33 15.02 8.19
CA ASN A 196 28.00 16.40 7.83
C ASN A 196 29.24 17.31 7.75
N GLY A 197 30.40 16.86 8.24
CA GLY A 197 31.67 17.57 8.17
C GLY A 197 31.69 18.84 9.04
N ASP A 198 32.28 19.93 8.52
CA ASP A 198 32.45 21.19 9.26
C ASP A 198 31.12 21.88 9.63
N PHE A 199 30.02 21.49 8.98
CA PHE A 199 28.68 22.03 9.23
C PHE A 199 27.70 20.92 9.63
N HIS A 200 27.76 20.54 10.91
CA HIS A 200 26.84 19.58 11.52
C HIS A 200 25.88 20.26 12.50
N PRO A 201 24.77 20.88 12.04
CA PRO A 201 23.79 21.46 12.95
C PRO A 201 23.10 20.37 13.79
N ILE A 202 22.86 20.63 15.07
CA ILE A 202 22.18 19.69 15.98
C ILE A 202 21.06 20.34 16.81
N ALA A 203 20.99 21.66 16.82
CA ALA A 203 19.83 22.40 17.34
C ALA A 203 19.68 23.72 16.57
N TRP A 204 18.45 24.08 16.23
CA TRP A 204 18.14 25.28 15.43
C TRP A 204 16.72 25.79 15.66
N TYR A 205 16.45 26.99 15.14
CA TYR A 205 15.13 27.59 15.11
C TYR A 205 14.93 28.42 13.84
N HIS A 206 13.68 28.65 13.46
CA HIS A 206 13.32 29.63 12.43
C HIS A 206 11.82 29.96 12.52
N ASP A 207 11.40 31.01 11.80
CA ASP A 207 10.00 31.24 11.50
C ASP A 207 9.66 30.48 10.21
N PHE A 208 8.56 29.73 10.19
CA PHE A 208 8.19 28.89 9.06
C PHE A 208 6.71 29.02 8.72
N ASP A 209 6.43 29.37 7.48
CA ASP A 209 5.09 29.45 6.89
C ASP A 209 4.02 30.18 7.73
N GLY A 210 4.42 31.13 8.59
CA GLY A 210 3.54 31.89 9.48
C GLY A 210 3.65 31.51 10.97
N GLY A 211 4.21 30.34 11.28
CA GLY A 211 4.47 29.82 12.63
C GLY A 211 5.94 29.89 13.05
N ARG A 212 6.25 29.24 14.18
CA ARG A 212 7.59 29.17 14.78
C ARG A 212 8.05 27.74 14.92
N ALA A 213 9.25 27.41 14.47
CA ALA A 213 9.84 26.08 14.56
C ALA A 213 11.10 26.09 15.42
N PHE A 214 11.20 25.12 16.33
CA PHE A 214 12.42 24.81 17.07
C PHE A 214 12.70 23.31 16.97
N TYR A 215 13.96 22.95 16.81
CA TYR A 215 14.39 21.56 16.77
C TYR A 215 15.65 21.34 17.62
N THR A 216 15.70 20.19 18.30
CA THR A 216 16.91 19.65 18.95
C THR A 216 17.10 18.19 18.58
N GLY A 217 18.29 17.83 18.10
CA GLY A 217 18.67 16.45 17.80
C GLY A 217 18.99 15.60 19.03
N GLY A 218 19.16 16.23 20.20
CA GLY A 218 19.33 15.51 21.47
C GLY A 218 18.01 15.00 22.05
N GLY A 219 18.08 14.00 22.94
CA GLY A 219 16.92 13.41 23.62
C GLY A 219 16.71 11.92 23.37
N HIS A 220 17.71 11.20 22.84
CA HIS A 220 17.63 9.76 22.65
C HIS A 220 17.55 8.99 23.97
N THR A 221 18.31 9.43 24.97
CA THR A 221 18.50 8.71 26.23
C THR A 221 17.53 9.17 27.33
N ASP A 222 17.26 8.30 28.30
CA ASP A 222 16.47 8.68 29.49
C ASP A 222 17.18 9.76 30.31
N GLU A 223 18.50 9.66 30.42
CA GLU A 223 19.37 10.56 31.18
C GLU A 223 19.23 12.01 30.70
N SER A 224 19.01 12.20 29.39
CA SER A 224 18.77 13.51 28.77
C SER A 224 17.73 14.33 29.52
N PHE A 225 16.62 13.69 29.88
CA PHE A 225 15.46 14.34 30.49
C PHE A 225 15.61 14.58 32.00
N SER A 226 16.77 14.22 32.55
CA SER A 226 17.19 14.54 33.91
C SER A 226 18.39 15.50 33.96
N GLU A 227 19.07 15.73 32.83
CA GLU A 227 20.21 16.63 32.74
C GLU A 227 19.76 18.10 32.73
N ASP A 228 20.26 18.88 33.70
CA ASP A 228 19.86 20.28 33.91
C ASP A 228 20.02 21.17 32.66
N LEU A 229 21.14 21.06 31.93
CA LEU A 229 21.39 21.87 30.74
C LEU A 229 20.45 21.51 29.58
N PHE A 230 20.19 20.22 29.35
CA PHE A 230 19.27 19.78 28.30
C PHE A 230 17.82 20.13 28.63
N VAL A 231 17.39 19.95 29.87
CA VAL A 231 16.02 20.30 30.30
C VAL A 231 15.78 21.82 30.15
N LYS A 232 16.78 22.66 30.46
CA LYS A 232 16.71 24.11 30.19
C LYS A 232 16.69 24.43 28.69
N HIS A 233 17.44 23.69 27.88
CA HIS A 233 17.45 23.85 26.42
C HIS A 233 16.07 23.55 25.83
N LEU A 234 15.49 22.41 26.21
CA LEU A 234 14.17 21.98 25.79
C LEU A 234 13.09 22.98 26.23
N LEU A 235 13.14 23.46 27.49
CA LEU A 235 12.21 24.48 27.98
C LEU A 235 12.29 25.77 27.15
N GLY A 236 13.50 26.25 26.85
CA GLY A 236 13.67 27.46 26.04
C GLY A 236 13.12 27.29 24.62
N GLY A 237 13.30 26.12 24.01
CA GLY A 237 12.71 25.77 22.72
C GLY A 237 11.18 25.77 22.75
N ILE A 238 10.58 25.15 23.78
CA ILE A 238 9.12 25.14 23.99
C ILE A 238 8.59 26.57 24.19
N GLN A 239 9.27 27.40 24.99
CA GLN A 239 8.90 28.80 25.21
C GLN A 239 8.99 29.63 23.93
N TYR A 240 10.02 29.40 23.10
CA TYR A 240 10.11 30.03 21.78
C TYR A 240 8.92 29.65 20.89
N ALA A 241 8.58 28.36 20.80
CA ALA A 241 7.46 27.89 19.98
C ALA A 241 6.11 28.48 20.44
N ILE A 242 5.86 28.51 21.77
CA ILE A 242 4.67 29.14 22.37
C ILE A 242 4.57 30.63 22.01
N GLY A 243 5.70 31.34 21.99
CA GLY A 243 5.77 32.78 21.71
C GLY A 243 4.90 33.60 22.67
N ASP A 244 4.13 34.54 22.13
CA ASP A 244 3.25 35.41 22.92
C ASP A 244 1.90 34.77 23.32
N ASN A 245 1.68 33.49 23.01
CA ASN A 245 0.42 32.77 23.20
C ASN A 245 -0.77 33.49 22.54
N LEU A 246 -0.64 33.80 21.25
CA LEU A 246 -1.70 34.45 20.48
C LEU A 246 -2.77 33.44 20.04
N ASN A 247 -4.01 33.90 19.83
CA ASN A 247 -5.02 33.11 19.13
C ASN A 247 -4.58 32.90 17.69
N LEU A 248 -4.74 31.67 17.22
CA LEU A 248 -4.41 31.31 15.84
C LEU A 248 -5.35 32.03 14.86
N ASP A 249 -4.78 32.54 13.78
CA ASP A 249 -5.49 33.30 12.76
C ASP A 249 -5.69 32.46 11.50
N TYR A 250 -6.71 31.60 11.53
CA TYR A 250 -7.06 30.72 10.41
C TYR A 250 -7.48 31.48 9.14
N ALA A 251 -7.67 32.80 9.18
CA ALA A 251 -7.94 33.60 7.99
C ALA A 251 -6.70 33.79 7.10
N LYS A 252 -5.49 33.50 7.60
CA LYS A 252 -4.22 33.57 6.85
C LYS A 252 -3.83 32.27 6.15
N VAL A 253 -4.57 31.21 6.44
CA VAL A 253 -4.26 29.86 6.00
C VAL A 253 -4.47 29.73 4.49
N LYS A 254 -3.50 29.09 3.82
CA LYS A 254 -3.50 28.85 2.38
C LYS A 254 -3.67 27.37 2.02
N SER A 255 -3.27 26.47 2.92
CA SER A 255 -3.44 25.03 2.70
C SER A 255 -4.93 24.66 2.74
N GLN A 256 -5.36 23.92 1.73
CA GLN A 256 -6.71 23.42 1.57
C GLN A 256 -6.79 22.00 2.14
N ILE A 257 -7.95 21.61 2.67
CA ILE A 257 -8.20 20.24 3.11
C ILE A 257 -8.53 19.38 1.87
N PRO A 258 -7.95 18.19 1.72
CA PRO A 258 -8.32 17.26 0.65
C PRO A 258 -9.82 16.96 0.66
N PRO A 259 -10.48 16.81 -0.51
CA PRO A 259 -11.85 16.30 -0.55
C PRO A 259 -11.91 14.85 -0.06
N ASP A 260 -12.99 14.50 0.63
CA ASP A 260 -13.23 13.14 1.09
C ASP A 260 -13.26 12.14 -0.09
N ALA A 261 -12.69 10.96 0.12
CA ALA A 261 -12.56 9.92 -0.90
C ALA A 261 -13.90 9.45 -1.50
N ASP A 262 -14.99 9.53 -0.74
CA ASP A 262 -16.34 9.14 -1.17
C ASP A 262 -17.11 10.23 -1.93
N ARG A 263 -16.49 11.41 -2.13
CA ARG A 263 -16.98 12.40 -3.09
C ARG A 263 -16.69 12.00 -4.53
N PHE A 264 -15.85 10.99 -4.74
CA PHE A 264 -15.49 10.50 -6.06
C PHE A 264 -16.22 9.19 -6.34
N ALA A 265 -16.92 9.13 -7.47
CA ALA A 265 -17.54 7.93 -7.98
C ALA A 265 -17.10 7.67 -9.42
N LYS A 266 -17.08 6.41 -9.84
CA LYS A 266 -16.85 6.04 -11.23
C LYS A 266 -18.18 5.84 -11.93
N VAL A 267 -18.44 6.63 -12.97
CA VAL A 267 -19.56 6.43 -13.87
C VAL A 267 -19.08 5.64 -15.08
N VAL A 268 -19.66 4.46 -15.30
CA VAL A 268 -19.34 3.60 -16.45
C VAL A 268 -20.23 4.00 -17.63
N LEU A 269 -19.62 4.35 -18.75
CA LEU A 269 -20.29 4.69 -20.00
C LEU A 269 -20.46 3.47 -20.91
N SER A 270 -19.44 2.61 -20.97
CA SER A 270 -19.49 1.33 -21.68
C SER A 270 -18.54 0.34 -21.04
N GLU A 271 -18.90 -0.94 -21.01
CA GLU A 271 -18.11 -2.01 -20.41
C GLU A 271 -18.17 -3.28 -21.28
N GLY A 272 -17.06 -4.01 -21.34
CA GLY A 272 -16.96 -5.32 -21.98
C GLY A 272 -16.83 -5.30 -23.50
N GLN A 273 -16.78 -4.12 -24.11
CA GLN A 273 -16.87 -3.98 -25.58
C GLN A 273 -15.53 -3.74 -26.27
N PHE A 274 -14.47 -3.33 -25.55
CA PHE A 274 -13.19 -3.01 -26.15
C PHE A 274 -12.28 -4.25 -26.27
N PHE A 275 -11.64 -4.40 -27.43
CA PHE A 275 -10.71 -5.48 -27.71
C PHE A 275 -9.34 -5.17 -27.11
N GLU A 276 -8.72 -4.08 -27.55
CA GLU A 276 -7.37 -3.68 -27.11
C GLU A 276 -7.28 -2.14 -27.17
N PRO A 277 -8.01 -1.42 -26.31
CA PRO A 277 -8.04 0.03 -26.35
C PRO A 277 -6.65 0.58 -26.00
N THR A 278 -6.21 1.60 -26.72
CA THR A 278 -4.92 2.26 -26.50
C THR A 278 -5.15 3.66 -25.95
N GLU A 279 -5.59 4.61 -26.76
CA GLU A 279 -5.73 6.02 -26.37
C GLU A 279 -7.12 6.56 -26.74
N MET A 280 -7.61 7.58 -26.03
CA MET A 280 -8.88 8.25 -26.33
C MET A 280 -8.73 9.75 -26.63
N ALA A 281 -9.75 10.31 -27.28
CA ALA A 281 -9.95 11.75 -27.40
C ALA A 281 -11.40 12.12 -27.07
N VAL A 282 -11.61 12.96 -26.07
CA VAL A 282 -12.93 13.50 -25.70
C VAL A 282 -13.26 14.75 -26.52
N LEU A 283 -14.27 14.67 -27.38
CA LEU A 283 -14.66 15.74 -28.30
C LEU A 283 -15.49 16.85 -27.60
N PRO A 284 -15.60 18.06 -28.18
CA PRO A 284 -16.31 19.18 -27.56
C PRO A 284 -17.79 18.92 -27.21
N ASN A 285 -18.45 17.99 -27.90
CA ASN A 285 -19.83 17.58 -27.66
C ASN A 285 -19.96 16.44 -26.62
N GLY A 286 -18.84 15.98 -26.05
CA GLY A 286 -18.80 14.87 -25.09
C GLY A 286 -18.68 13.48 -25.71
N ASP A 287 -18.74 13.37 -27.05
CA ASP A 287 -18.42 12.13 -27.74
C ASP A 287 -16.97 11.73 -27.49
N VAL A 288 -16.68 10.43 -27.46
CA VAL A 288 -15.33 9.93 -27.21
C VAL A 288 -14.88 9.04 -28.36
N LEU A 289 -13.75 9.39 -28.98
CA LEU A 289 -13.07 8.49 -29.91
C LEU A 289 -12.08 7.63 -29.13
N VAL A 290 -12.05 6.33 -29.42
CA VAL A 290 -11.16 5.36 -28.80
C VAL A 290 -10.38 4.65 -29.90
N ALA A 291 -9.06 4.72 -29.83
CA ALA A 291 -8.18 3.91 -30.65
C ALA A 291 -8.07 2.50 -30.07
N GLN A 292 -8.08 1.50 -30.94
CA GLN A 292 -7.76 0.12 -30.58
C GLN A 292 -6.54 -0.34 -31.36
N ARG A 293 -5.63 -1.07 -30.68
CA ARG A 293 -4.33 -1.49 -31.23
C ARG A 293 -4.44 -2.21 -32.57
N ARG A 294 -5.55 -2.91 -32.83
CA ARG A 294 -5.79 -3.66 -34.07
C ARG A 294 -6.20 -2.81 -35.27
N GLY A 295 -6.21 -1.48 -35.11
CA GLY A 295 -6.41 -0.50 -36.18
C GLY A 295 -7.78 0.17 -36.17
N GLU A 296 -8.69 -0.25 -35.30
CA GLU A 296 -10.03 0.33 -35.20
C GLU A 296 -10.02 1.68 -34.47
N VAL A 297 -10.81 2.63 -34.97
CA VAL A 297 -11.26 3.81 -34.21
C VAL A 297 -12.74 3.64 -33.94
N VAL A 298 -13.10 3.67 -32.67
CA VAL A 298 -14.49 3.49 -32.20
C VAL A 298 -14.99 4.80 -31.59
N LEU A 299 -16.20 5.20 -31.97
CA LEU A 299 -16.92 6.33 -31.40
C LEU A 299 -17.85 5.83 -30.30
N PHE A 300 -17.74 6.40 -29.11
CA PHE A 300 -18.82 6.46 -28.13
C PHE A 300 -19.62 7.74 -28.35
N ASN A 301 -20.90 7.60 -28.69
CA ASN A 301 -21.81 8.73 -28.84
C ASN A 301 -22.43 9.09 -27.49
N ASN A 302 -22.22 10.31 -27.01
CA ASN A 302 -22.68 10.73 -25.69
C ASN A 302 -24.21 10.92 -25.61
N GLU A 303 -24.89 11.17 -26.73
CA GLU A 303 -26.35 11.31 -26.75
C GLU A 303 -27.07 9.95 -26.77
N THR A 304 -26.63 9.04 -27.65
CA THR A 304 -27.26 7.71 -27.80
C THR A 304 -26.71 6.67 -26.84
N GLN A 305 -25.54 6.92 -26.25
CA GLN A 305 -24.78 5.98 -25.41
C GLN A 305 -24.36 4.71 -26.16
N GLU A 306 -24.19 4.79 -27.49
CA GLU A 306 -23.82 3.66 -28.34
C GLU A 306 -22.34 3.72 -28.75
N LEU A 307 -21.70 2.55 -28.89
CA LEU A 307 -20.37 2.39 -29.47
C LEU A 307 -20.47 1.97 -30.95
N THR A 308 -19.74 2.65 -31.84
CA THR A 308 -19.70 2.36 -33.28
C THR A 308 -18.28 2.43 -33.83
N GLU A 309 -17.83 1.43 -34.58
CA GLU A 309 -16.57 1.52 -35.36
C GLU A 309 -16.74 2.55 -36.50
N VAL A 310 -15.92 3.60 -36.48
CA VAL A 310 -15.97 4.70 -37.48
C VAL A 310 -14.80 4.65 -38.47
N ALA A 311 -13.70 3.98 -38.13
CA ALA A 311 -12.60 3.73 -39.05
C ALA A 311 -11.85 2.44 -38.70
N LYS A 312 -11.13 1.90 -39.70
CA LYS A 312 -10.22 0.76 -39.54
C LYS A 312 -9.00 0.92 -40.45
N LEU A 313 -7.83 1.07 -39.84
CA LEU A 313 -6.53 1.13 -40.51
C LEU A 313 -5.95 -0.29 -40.68
N ASP A 314 -5.21 -0.50 -41.76
CA ASP A 314 -4.41 -1.72 -41.94
C ASP A 314 -3.08 -1.58 -41.20
N VAL A 315 -2.91 -2.33 -40.11
CA VAL A 315 -1.79 -2.17 -39.17
C VAL A 315 -1.06 -3.46 -38.85
N TYR A 316 0.24 -3.36 -38.62
CA TYR A 316 1.06 -4.43 -38.06
C TYR A 316 0.73 -4.55 -36.55
N CYS A 317 -0.17 -5.46 -36.22
CA CYS A 317 -0.59 -5.75 -34.84
C CYS A 317 -0.20 -7.16 -34.34
N LYS A 318 0.57 -7.90 -35.13
CA LYS A 318 1.10 -9.22 -34.81
C LYS A 318 2.35 -9.50 -35.66
N THR A 319 3.26 -10.32 -35.14
CA THR A 319 4.40 -10.82 -35.92
C THR A 319 3.93 -11.65 -37.11
N LEU A 320 4.66 -11.56 -38.22
CA LEU A 320 4.37 -12.25 -39.46
C LEU A 320 5.13 -13.58 -39.55
N GLU A 321 6.38 -13.59 -39.09
CA GLU A 321 7.31 -14.70 -39.29
C GLU A 321 7.83 -15.32 -37.99
N THR A 322 7.64 -14.67 -36.85
CA THR A 322 8.19 -15.09 -35.55
C THR A 322 7.10 -15.60 -34.59
N PRO A 323 6.89 -16.93 -34.48
CA PRO A 323 5.83 -17.48 -33.65
C PRO A 323 6.06 -17.24 -32.15
N GLY A 324 5.00 -16.90 -31.42
CA GLY A 324 5.03 -16.74 -29.97
C GLY A 324 5.67 -15.43 -29.49
N VAL A 325 5.95 -14.49 -30.39
CA VAL A 325 6.34 -13.12 -30.07
C VAL A 325 5.14 -12.20 -30.29
N ASN A 326 4.79 -11.42 -29.26
CA ASN A 326 3.73 -10.44 -29.36
C ASN A 326 4.25 -9.16 -30.02
N ALA A 327 3.44 -8.50 -30.84
CA ALA A 327 3.70 -7.17 -31.33
C ALA A 327 2.87 -6.18 -30.51
N GLU A 328 3.52 -5.22 -29.85
CA GLU A 328 2.84 -4.13 -29.13
C GLU A 328 2.40 -3.02 -30.07
N GLU A 329 2.91 -3.02 -31.31
CA GLU A 329 2.54 -2.06 -32.32
C GLU A 329 1.13 -2.32 -32.87
N GLY A 330 0.66 -1.35 -33.65
CA GLY A 330 -0.69 -1.30 -34.16
C GLY A 330 -1.12 0.15 -34.30
N LEU A 331 -2.34 0.49 -33.94
CA LEU A 331 -2.76 1.87 -33.69
C LEU A 331 -2.49 2.22 -32.21
N MET A 332 -1.48 3.05 -31.97
CA MET A 332 -0.91 3.29 -30.64
C MET A 332 -1.43 4.58 -30.01
N GLY A 333 -1.58 5.63 -30.81
CA GLY A 333 -2.01 6.92 -30.31
C GLY A 333 -3.09 7.61 -31.13
N LEU A 334 -3.86 8.45 -30.45
CA LEU A 334 -5.01 9.18 -30.94
C LEU A 334 -5.19 10.48 -30.15
N GLN A 335 -5.30 11.62 -30.86
CA GLN A 335 -5.60 12.90 -30.23
C GLN A 335 -6.29 13.85 -31.21
N LYS A 336 -7.25 14.64 -30.72
CA LYS A 336 -7.87 15.72 -31.51
C LYS A 336 -6.93 16.92 -31.60
N ASP A 337 -7.04 17.67 -32.70
CA ASP A 337 -6.41 18.98 -32.79
C ASP A 337 -6.99 19.93 -31.72
N PRO A 338 -6.20 20.84 -31.12
CA PRO A 338 -6.72 21.84 -30.18
C PRO A 338 -7.84 22.71 -30.79
N ASP A 339 -7.82 22.92 -32.10
CA ASP A 339 -8.84 23.66 -32.85
C ASP A 339 -9.83 22.75 -33.59
N TYR A 340 -10.02 21.51 -33.09
CA TYR A 340 -10.90 20.50 -33.70
C TYR A 340 -12.33 21.01 -33.95
N ALA A 341 -12.85 21.89 -33.09
CA ALA A 341 -14.18 22.49 -33.26
C ALA A 341 -14.34 23.22 -34.59
N ASN A 342 -13.25 23.72 -35.18
CA ASN A 342 -13.24 24.46 -36.44
C ASN A 342 -12.59 23.66 -37.58
N ASN A 343 -11.53 22.90 -37.29
CA ASN A 343 -10.73 22.24 -38.32
C ASN A 343 -11.04 20.74 -38.47
N HIS A 344 -11.67 20.09 -37.49
CA HIS A 344 -12.06 18.68 -37.56
C HIS A 344 -10.88 17.68 -37.77
N TRP A 345 -9.65 18.05 -37.39
CA TRP A 345 -8.49 17.17 -37.50
C TRP A 345 -8.33 16.24 -36.30
N ILE A 346 -8.13 14.95 -36.57
CA ILE A 346 -7.74 13.91 -35.60
C ILE A 346 -6.38 13.36 -36.00
N TYR A 347 -5.43 13.32 -35.06
CA TYR A 347 -4.09 12.76 -35.24
C TYR A 347 -4.09 11.31 -34.78
N LEU A 348 -3.44 10.44 -35.56
CA LEU A 348 -3.24 9.03 -35.25
C LEU A 348 -1.75 8.69 -35.38
N TYR A 349 -1.24 7.91 -34.44
CA TYR A 349 0.09 7.32 -34.51
C TYR A 349 -0.01 5.81 -34.59
N TYR A 350 0.44 5.23 -35.70
CA TYR A 350 0.17 3.83 -36.02
C TYR A 350 1.30 3.17 -36.82
N ALA A 351 1.27 1.84 -36.83
CA ALA A 351 2.21 0.96 -37.51
C ALA A 351 1.58 0.40 -38.79
N PRO A 352 1.71 1.05 -39.95
CA PRO A 352 1.13 0.52 -41.20
C PRO A 352 1.75 -0.84 -41.58
N THR A 353 0.97 -1.69 -42.22
CA THR A 353 1.50 -2.85 -42.95
C THR A 353 2.27 -2.41 -44.20
N GLY A 354 3.23 -3.22 -44.64
CA GLY A 354 3.95 -3.00 -45.91
C GLY A 354 5.43 -3.34 -45.83
N ASP A 355 6.15 -3.01 -46.91
CA ASP A 355 7.57 -3.36 -47.09
C ASP A 355 8.52 -2.53 -46.20
N LYS A 356 8.06 -1.39 -45.68
CA LYS A 356 8.83 -0.52 -44.79
C LYS A 356 8.41 -0.76 -43.35
N TRP A 357 9.39 -1.02 -42.50
CA TRP A 357 9.16 -1.17 -41.07
C TRP A 357 9.24 0.20 -40.39
N ILE A 358 8.10 0.88 -40.33
CA ILE A 358 7.97 2.22 -39.78
C ILE A 358 6.76 2.34 -38.85
N ASN A 359 6.82 3.30 -37.92
CA ASN A 359 5.64 3.86 -37.27
C ASN A 359 5.38 5.26 -37.85
N ARG A 360 4.13 5.65 -38.00
CA ARG A 360 3.70 6.84 -38.74
C ARG A 360 2.77 7.70 -37.90
N LEU A 361 3.06 9.00 -37.85
CA LEU A 361 2.15 10.04 -37.42
C LEU A 361 1.43 10.63 -38.64
N SER A 362 0.10 10.53 -38.66
CA SER A 362 -0.76 11.14 -39.67
C SER A 362 -1.92 11.87 -39.01
N ARG A 363 -2.66 12.69 -39.78
CA ARG A 363 -3.95 13.22 -39.37
C ARG A 363 -5.03 13.03 -40.43
N PHE A 364 -6.28 13.00 -39.98
CA PHE A 364 -7.48 12.70 -40.76
C PHE A 364 -8.62 13.63 -40.35
N LYS A 365 -9.54 13.91 -41.26
CA LYS A 365 -10.78 14.64 -40.97
C LYS A 365 -11.82 13.71 -40.36
N TYR A 366 -12.41 14.14 -39.25
CA TYR A 366 -13.56 13.49 -38.64
C TYR A 366 -14.64 14.51 -38.30
N MET A 367 -15.83 14.36 -38.88
CA MET A 367 -16.96 15.28 -38.69
C MET A 367 -18.28 14.51 -38.87
N ASP A 368 -19.28 14.82 -38.06
CA ASP A 368 -20.64 14.26 -38.15
C ASP A 368 -20.68 12.71 -38.23
N GLY A 369 -19.84 12.04 -37.45
CA GLY A 369 -19.74 10.58 -37.42
C GLY A 369 -18.97 9.96 -38.60
N ASN A 370 -18.48 10.75 -39.56
CA ASN A 370 -17.73 10.28 -40.73
C ASN A 370 -16.23 10.50 -40.56
N PHE A 371 -15.45 9.42 -40.55
CA PHE A 371 -13.98 9.43 -40.50
C PHE A 371 -13.41 9.28 -41.92
N ASP A 372 -12.87 10.35 -42.49
CA ASP A 372 -12.40 10.36 -43.89
C ASP A 372 -10.95 9.88 -44.01
N LEU A 373 -10.78 8.59 -44.31
CA LEU A 373 -9.45 7.98 -44.54
C LEU A 373 -8.72 8.54 -45.77
N VAL A 374 -9.41 9.15 -46.73
CA VAL A 374 -8.79 9.74 -47.94
C VAL A 374 -8.13 11.08 -47.62
N SER A 375 -8.58 11.74 -46.55
CA SER A 375 -8.02 13.02 -46.09
C SER A 375 -6.65 12.91 -45.42
N GLU A 376 -6.04 11.72 -45.38
CA GLU A 376 -4.76 11.47 -44.71
C GLU A 376 -3.69 12.49 -45.10
N GLN A 377 -3.10 13.11 -44.09
CA GLN A 377 -1.86 13.85 -44.22
C GLN A 377 -0.78 13.18 -43.37
N VAL A 378 0.23 12.62 -44.03
CA VAL A 378 1.41 12.01 -43.38
C VAL A 378 2.33 13.13 -42.88
N ILE A 379 2.65 13.12 -41.59
CA ILE A 379 3.44 14.18 -40.94
C ILE A 379 4.87 13.70 -40.68
N LEU A 380 5.02 12.51 -40.08
CA LEU A 380 6.32 11.99 -39.67
C LEU A 380 6.34 10.45 -39.75
N GLU A 381 7.44 9.89 -40.25
CA GLU A 381 7.72 8.45 -40.24
C GLU A 381 8.96 8.18 -39.38
N ILE A 382 8.88 7.15 -38.53
CA ILE A 382 9.92 6.73 -37.60
C ILE A 382 10.26 5.28 -37.92
N ASP A 383 11.53 5.00 -38.20
CA ASP A 383 12.00 3.64 -38.45
C ASP A 383 11.78 2.76 -37.21
N SER A 384 11.34 1.52 -37.44
CA SER A 384 11.12 0.52 -36.41
C SER A 384 11.69 -0.81 -36.88
N GLN A 385 12.16 -1.62 -35.95
CA GLN A 385 12.44 -3.04 -36.19
C GLN A 385 11.19 -3.85 -35.84
N ARG A 386 10.79 -4.78 -36.72
CA ARG A 386 9.64 -5.69 -36.55
C ARG A 386 10.12 -7.09 -36.21
N GLU A 387 9.18 -8.01 -36.05
CA GLU A 387 9.42 -9.40 -35.66
C GLU A 387 10.01 -9.56 -34.25
N ILE A 388 9.85 -8.51 -33.43
CA ILE A 388 10.39 -8.41 -32.07
C ILE A 388 9.34 -7.81 -31.15
N CYS A 389 9.56 -7.97 -29.84
CA CYS A 389 8.92 -7.19 -28.79
C CYS A 389 10.05 -6.43 -28.05
N CYS A 390 9.92 -5.19 -27.59
CA CYS A 390 8.70 -4.46 -27.19
C CYS A 390 8.95 -2.92 -27.27
N HIS A 391 8.11 -2.15 -26.59
CA HIS A 391 8.25 -0.72 -26.28
C HIS A 391 8.03 0.21 -27.47
N THR A 392 6.80 0.68 -27.56
CA THR A 392 6.33 1.46 -28.71
C THR A 392 6.13 2.93 -28.37
N GLY A 393 5.90 3.25 -27.09
CA GLY A 393 5.38 4.55 -26.68
C GLY A 393 4.07 4.84 -27.42
N GLY A 394 4.02 5.99 -28.08
CA GLY A 394 3.03 6.29 -29.11
C GLY A 394 1.91 7.23 -28.69
N SER A 395 1.95 7.77 -27.49
CA SER A 395 0.96 8.74 -27.00
C SER A 395 1.14 10.10 -27.67
N ILE A 396 0.02 10.77 -27.96
CA ILE A 396 -0.02 12.09 -28.59
C ILE A 396 -0.65 13.09 -27.63
N ALA A 397 0.08 14.17 -27.32
CA ALA A 397 -0.44 15.26 -26.51
C ALA A 397 -0.20 16.62 -27.17
N PHE A 398 -1.11 17.56 -26.93
CA PHE A 398 -0.90 18.96 -27.29
C PHE A 398 -0.59 19.78 -26.04
N GLY A 399 0.42 20.65 -26.17
CA GLY A 399 0.72 21.65 -25.16
C GLY A 399 0.26 23.06 -25.55
N PRO A 400 0.69 24.08 -24.79
CA PRO A 400 0.53 25.48 -25.17
C PRO A 400 1.04 25.77 -26.60
N ASP A 401 0.50 26.82 -27.23
CA ASP A 401 0.87 27.28 -28.57
C ASP A 401 0.65 26.27 -29.73
N ASN A 402 -0.21 25.28 -29.51
CA ASN A 402 -0.52 24.18 -30.43
C ASN A 402 0.72 23.36 -30.81
N LEU A 403 1.62 23.14 -29.86
CA LEU A 403 2.76 22.25 -30.04
C LEU A 403 2.32 20.80 -29.83
N LEU A 404 2.63 19.94 -30.81
CA LEU A 404 2.37 18.51 -30.75
C LEU A 404 3.57 17.81 -30.11
N TYR A 405 3.28 16.99 -29.11
CA TYR A 405 4.21 16.09 -28.47
C TYR A 405 3.87 14.65 -28.85
N LEU A 406 4.88 13.87 -29.25
CA LEU A 406 4.73 12.46 -29.61
C LEU A 406 5.76 11.64 -28.83
N SER A 407 5.29 10.64 -28.07
CA SER A 407 6.18 9.70 -27.39
C SER A 407 6.56 8.53 -28.29
N THR A 408 7.79 8.05 -28.16
CA THR A 408 8.31 6.91 -28.93
C THR A 408 9.09 5.98 -28.01
N GLY A 409 8.81 4.69 -28.07
CA GLY A 409 9.55 3.67 -27.32
C GLY A 409 10.90 3.34 -27.96
N ASP A 410 11.77 2.70 -27.20
CA ASP A 410 13.15 2.40 -27.60
C ASP A 410 13.27 1.32 -28.68
N ASN A 411 12.21 0.52 -28.89
CA ASN A 411 12.13 -0.59 -29.81
C ASN A 411 13.27 -1.61 -29.58
N SER A 412 13.63 -1.83 -28.32
CA SER A 412 14.62 -2.82 -27.88
C SER A 412 13.99 -3.86 -26.96
N THR A 413 14.51 -5.09 -27.01
CA THR A 413 13.93 -6.19 -26.24
C THR A 413 14.56 -6.27 -24.83
N PRO A 414 13.75 -6.46 -23.78
CA PRO A 414 14.28 -6.64 -22.43
C PRO A 414 14.70 -8.08 -22.12
N PHE A 415 14.33 -9.03 -22.98
CA PHE A 415 14.46 -10.45 -22.71
C PHE A 415 15.88 -10.98 -22.91
N ASN A 416 16.14 -12.17 -22.36
CA ASN A 416 17.38 -12.88 -22.61
C ASN A 416 17.36 -13.46 -24.02
N GLU A 417 18.48 -13.34 -24.71
CA GLU A 417 18.66 -13.97 -25.99
C GLU A 417 18.84 -15.49 -25.84
N LYS A 418 18.13 -16.26 -26.66
CA LYS A 418 18.21 -17.73 -26.64
C LYS A 418 19.54 -18.20 -27.21
N GLY A 419 20.25 -19.02 -26.44
CA GLY A 419 21.49 -19.67 -26.89
C GLY A 419 22.76 -18.84 -26.64
N GLU A 420 22.62 -17.59 -26.19
CA GLU A 420 23.75 -16.76 -25.83
C GLU A 420 24.30 -17.07 -24.44
N LYS A 421 25.62 -16.97 -24.30
CA LYS A 421 26.31 -17.25 -23.03
C LYS A 421 26.13 -16.12 -22.01
N TYR A 422 26.20 -14.88 -22.48
CA TYR A 422 26.09 -13.67 -21.67
C TYR A 422 24.82 -12.93 -22.09
N VAL A 423 23.91 -12.72 -21.14
CA VAL A 423 22.54 -12.26 -21.41
C VAL A 423 22.15 -11.11 -20.48
N ASN A 424 21.06 -10.42 -20.84
CA ASN A 424 20.63 -9.20 -20.18
C ASN A 424 20.21 -9.42 -18.70
N ASN A 425 19.56 -10.53 -18.37
CA ASN A 425 19.02 -10.86 -17.05
C ASN A 425 18.14 -9.75 -16.43
N GLY A 426 17.38 -9.06 -17.27
CA GLY A 426 16.45 -8.00 -16.87
C GLY A 426 17.13 -6.67 -16.50
N PHE A 427 18.43 -6.48 -16.76
CA PHE A 427 19.09 -5.18 -16.62
C PHE A 427 18.90 -4.34 -17.91
N ALA A 428 19.66 -3.25 -18.07
CA ALA A 428 19.68 -2.49 -19.31
C ALA A 428 20.20 -3.32 -20.51
N PRO A 429 19.48 -3.38 -21.65
CA PRO A 429 19.95 -4.00 -22.87
C PRO A 429 21.09 -3.17 -23.49
N LEU A 430 22.32 -3.69 -23.41
CA LEU A 430 23.54 -3.01 -23.86
C LEU A 430 24.37 -3.89 -24.83
N ASN A 431 23.78 -4.89 -25.49
CA ASN A 431 24.52 -5.82 -26.33
C ASN A 431 24.69 -5.30 -27.77
N ASP A 432 25.82 -4.67 -28.08
CA ASP A 432 26.13 -4.10 -29.39
C ASP A 432 26.96 -5.04 -30.30
N THR A 433 26.94 -6.35 -30.05
CA THR A 433 27.59 -7.31 -30.98
C THR A 433 26.85 -7.34 -32.33
N PRO A 434 27.56 -7.53 -33.46
CA PRO A 434 26.93 -7.51 -34.78
C PRO A 434 25.81 -8.56 -34.92
N GLY A 435 24.61 -8.14 -35.36
CA GLY A 435 23.43 -9.01 -35.49
C GLY A 435 22.54 -9.07 -34.25
N HIS A 436 22.88 -8.36 -33.17
CA HIS A 436 22.14 -8.33 -31.91
C HIS A 436 21.56 -6.95 -31.61
N GLU A 437 21.33 -6.12 -32.63
CA GLU A 437 20.94 -4.71 -32.49
C GLU A 437 19.70 -4.53 -31.60
N GLN A 438 18.75 -5.47 -31.65
CA GLN A 438 17.54 -5.47 -30.82
C GLN A 438 17.80 -5.51 -29.30
N PHE A 439 18.99 -5.94 -28.86
CA PHE A 439 19.42 -6.02 -27.47
C PHE A 439 20.30 -4.84 -27.03
N ASP A 440 20.38 -3.78 -27.85
CA ASP A 440 21.14 -2.56 -27.56
C ASP A 440 20.26 -1.33 -27.60
N ALA A 441 19.76 -0.89 -26.44
CA ALA A 441 18.97 0.34 -26.33
C ALA A 441 19.80 1.62 -26.56
N ARG A 442 21.14 1.53 -26.62
CA ARG A 442 21.99 2.68 -26.94
C ARG A 442 21.88 3.11 -28.41
N ARG A 443 21.45 2.23 -29.31
CA ARG A 443 21.23 2.58 -30.73
C ARG A 443 20.02 3.49 -30.95
N SER A 444 19.08 3.49 -30.00
CA SER A 444 17.82 4.25 -30.05
C SER A 444 17.78 5.30 -28.93
N SER A 445 17.43 4.95 -27.69
CA SER A 445 17.21 5.89 -26.58
C SER A 445 18.39 6.82 -26.34
N GLY A 446 19.59 6.25 -26.28
CA GLY A 446 20.86 6.98 -26.11
C GLY A 446 21.45 7.57 -27.39
N ASN A 447 20.82 7.38 -28.56
CA ASN A 447 21.30 7.89 -29.83
C ASN A 447 20.61 9.23 -30.17
N THR A 448 21.40 10.28 -30.31
CA THR A 448 20.91 11.64 -30.62
C THR A 448 20.42 11.78 -32.06
N ASN A 449 20.77 10.84 -32.95
CA ASN A 449 20.39 10.83 -34.35
C ASN A 449 19.26 9.84 -34.68
N ASP A 450 18.57 9.30 -33.67
CA ASP A 450 17.44 8.37 -33.79
C ASP A 450 16.20 8.95 -33.09
N LEU A 451 15.02 8.70 -33.63
CA LEU A 451 13.75 9.22 -33.09
C LEU A 451 13.05 8.27 -32.12
N ARG A 452 13.57 7.06 -31.89
CA ARG A 452 13.06 6.08 -30.93
C ARG A 452 13.61 6.32 -29.52
N GLY A 453 12.81 6.02 -28.51
CA GLY A 453 13.12 6.29 -27.10
C GLY A 453 13.18 7.79 -26.80
N LYS A 454 12.23 8.57 -27.36
CA LYS A 454 12.19 10.04 -27.34
C LYS A 454 10.78 10.55 -27.00
N ILE A 455 10.70 11.80 -26.55
CA ILE A 455 9.50 12.61 -26.74
C ILE A 455 9.85 13.69 -27.75
N LEU A 456 9.15 13.68 -28.87
CA LEU A 456 9.33 14.62 -29.97
C LEU A 456 8.42 15.81 -29.78
N ARG A 457 8.84 17.00 -30.23
CA ARG A 457 8.01 18.22 -30.18
C ARG A 457 8.09 18.96 -31.50
N ILE A 458 6.95 19.11 -32.17
CA ILE A 458 6.82 19.74 -33.49
C ILE A 458 5.63 20.69 -33.55
N LYS A 459 5.61 21.57 -34.56
CA LYS A 459 4.45 22.41 -34.87
C LYS A 459 3.92 22.06 -36.26
N VAL A 460 2.77 21.40 -36.32
CA VAL A 460 2.17 20.93 -37.58
C VAL A 460 1.51 22.08 -38.32
N LYS A 461 1.74 22.18 -39.63
CA LYS A 461 1.16 23.18 -40.54
C LYS A 461 -0.12 22.64 -41.18
N GLU A 462 -0.90 23.51 -41.80
CA GLU A 462 -2.17 23.13 -42.45
C GLU A 462 -1.98 22.16 -43.65
N ASP A 463 -0.81 22.13 -44.27
CA ASP A 463 -0.50 21.20 -45.37
C ASP A 463 0.02 19.82 -44.90
N GLY A 464 0.13 19.60 -43.58
CA GLY A 464 0.65 18.37 -42.99
C GLY A 464 2.17 18.33 -42.82
N THR A 465 2.90 19.35 -43.32
CA THR A 465 4.32 19.52 -42.98
C THR A 465 4.47 20.11 -41.57
N TYR A 466 5.68 20.22 -41.03
CA TYR A 466 5.91 20.74 -39.68
C TYR A 466 7.11 21.68 -39.59
N ASP A 467 7.10 22.54 -38.58
CA ASP A 467 8.25 23.33 -38.12
C ASP A 467 8.86 22.72 -36.85
N ILE A 468 10.15 23.01 -36.63
CA ILE A 468 10.85 22.71 -35.37
C ILE A 468 10.70 23.92 -34.42
N PRO A 469 10.04 23.75 -33.26
CA PRO A 469 9.92 24.81 -32.26
C PRO A 469 11.27 25.14 -31.60
N GLU A 470 11.44 26.40 -31.19
CA GLU A 470 12.59 26.80 -30.37
C GLU A 470 12.59 26.08 -29.01
N GLY A 471 13.77 25.78 -28.49
CA GLY A 471 13.95 25.12 -27.19
C GLY A 471 13.86 23.59 -27.21
N ASN A 472 13.83 22.96 -28.40
CA ASN A 472 14.12 21.53 -28.52
C ASN A 472 15.59 21.25 -28.13
N LEU A 473 15.90 20.00 -27.77
CA LEU A 473 17.20 19.64 -27.20
C LEU A 473 18.36 19.94 -28.15
N PHE A 474 18.14 19.80 -29.46
CA PHE A 474 19.14 20.05 -30.49
C PHE A 474 18.67 21.11 -31.48
N ALA A 475 19.53 22.08 -31.77
CA ALA A 475 19.25 23.11 -32.77
C ALA A 475 19.24 22.53 -34.19
N VAL A 476 18.40 23.09 -35.06
CA VAL A 476 18.33 22.71 -36.47
C VAL A 476 19.70 22.80 -37.14
N GLY A 477 20.11 21.75 -37.85
CA GLY A 477 21.40 21.68 -38.55
C GLY A 477 22.57 21.22 -37.68
N THR A 478 22.35 20.88 -36.41
CA THR A 478 23.39 20.27 -35.56
C THR A 478 23.73 18.87 -36.08
N GLU A 479 24.99 18.65 -36.45
CA GLU A 479 25.46 17.38 -37.03
C GLU A 479 25.22 16.21 -36.06
N LYS A 480 24.84 15.03 -36.58
CA LYS A 480 24.56 13.80 -35.81
C LYS A 480 23.45 13.94 -34.77
N THR A 481 22.50 14.84 -35.00
CA THR A 481 21.34 15.01 -34.11
C THR A 481 20.05 15.17 -34.89
N ARG A 482 18.93 14.88 -34.23
CA ARG A 482 17.58 15.13 -34.76
C ARG A 482 16.94 16.32 -34.02
N PRO A 483 16.59 17.41 -34.72
CA PRO A 483 16.02 18.60 -34.09
C PRO A 483 14.58 18.41 -33.58
N GLU A 484 13.90 17.33 -33.97
CA GLU A 484 12.56 16.98 -33.45
C GLU A 484 12.59 16.60 -31.96
N ILE A 485 13.75 16.20 -31.43
CA ILE A 485 13.90 15.69 -30.07
C ILE A 485 13.72 16.83 -29.05
N TYR A 486 12.68 16.73 -28.23
CA TYR A 486 12.52 17.57 -27.04
C TYR A 486 13.16 16.92 -25.82
N THR A 487 12.88 15.63 -25.60
CA THR A 487 13.57 14.84 -24.57
C THR A 487 14.04 13.51 -25.13
N MET A 488 15.14 13.01 -24.58
CA MET A 488 15.72 11.71 -24.95
C MET A 488 16.02 10.85 -23.73
N GLY A 489 16.39 9.60 -23.98
CA GLY A 489 16.78 8.67 -22.93
C GLY A 489 15.58 8.05 -22.23
N HIS A 490 14.59 7.59 -23.01
CA HIS A 490 13.39 6.89 -22.50
C HIS A 490 13.35 5.45 -22.98
N ARG A 491 12.74 4.56 -22.20
CA ARG A 491 12.53 3.14 -22.56
C ARG A 491 11.19 2.96 -23.25
N ASN A 492 10.11 3.18 -22.51
CA ASN A 492 8.73 3.06 -22.97
C ASN A 492 7.85 4.16 -22.34
N PRO A 493 7.96 5.43 -22.81
CA PRO A 493 7.13 6.54 -22.35
C PRO A 493 5.69 6.39 -22.87
N TYR A 494 4.91 5.47 -22.28
CA TYR A 494 3.68 4.97 -22.90
C TYR A 494 2.55 5.99 -22.90
N ARG A 495 2.38 6.74 -21.80
CA ARG A 495 1.39 7.83 -21.70
C ARG A 495 2.07 9.13 -21.28
N ILE A 496 1.78 10.19 -22.05
CA ILE A 496 2.33 11.52 -21.81
C ILE A 496 1.22 12.53 -21.55
N SER A 497 1.54 13.55 -20.77
CA SER A 497 0.66 14.69 -20.54
C SER A 497 1.44 15.99 -20.58
N VAL A 498 0.76 17.09 -20.92
CA VAL A 498 1.35 18.43 -20.95
C VAL A 498 0.53 19.37 -20.07
N ASP A 499 1.19 20.05 -19.14
CA ASP A 499 0.58 21.08 -18.31
C ASP A 499 0.28 22.32 -19.18
N MET A 500 -1.01 22.62 -19.35
CA MET A 500 -1.47 23.71 -20.21
C MET A 500 -1.13 25.13 -19.70
N LYS A 501 -0.73 25.27 -18.42
CA LYS A 501 -0.31 26.57 -17.87
C LYS A 501 1.21 26.70 -17.76
N ARG A 502 1.90 25.65 -17.30
CA ARG A 502 3.36 25.67 -17.10
C ARG A 502 4.14 25.23 -18.34
N GLY A 503 3.52 24.50 -19.27
CA GLY A 503 4.17 23.90 -20.43
C GLY A 503 5.09 22.71 -20.12
N TYR A 504 5.01 22.17 -18.89
CA TYR A 504 5.81 21.02 -18.46
C TYR A 504 5.22 19.73 -19.05
N VAL A 505 6.09 18.80 -19.43
CA VAL A 505 5.69 17.48 -19.95
C VAL A 505 5.90 16.43 -18.87
N TYR A 506 4.92 15.55 -18.69
CA TYR A 506 4.96 14.43 -17.75
C TYR A 506 4.78 13.11 -18.49
N TRP A 507 5.45 12.07 -18.03
CA TRP A 507 5.26 10.71 -18.53
C TRP A 507 5.63 9.68 -17.47
N GLY A 508 5.00 8.52 -17.56
CA GLY A 508 5.51 7.31 -16.90
C GLY A 508 6.44 6.57 -17.86
N ASP A 509 7.55 6.04 -17.36
CA ASP A 509 8.46 5.19 -18.11
C ASP A 509 8.59 3.82 -17.43
N VAL A 510 8.29 2.77 -18.19
CA VAL A 510 8.31 1.39 -17.70
C VAL A 510 9.74 0.89 -17.75
N GLY A 511 10.32 0.53 -16.62
CA GLY A 511 11.72 0.10 -16.50
C GLY A 511 11.97 -1.37 -16.82
N PRO A 512 13.20 -1.86 -16.61
CA PRO A 512 13.59 -3.23 -16.86
C PRO A 512 13.24 -4.16 -15.67
N ASP A 513 13.40 -5.47 -15.86
CA ASP A 513 12.83 -6.50 -14.98
C ASP A 513 13.74 -7.01 -13.84
N ALA A 514 14.97 -6.49 -13.72
CA ALA A 514 15.94 -6.93 -12.70
C ALA A 514 15.36 -6.75 -11.28
N ARG A 515 15.34 -7.83 -10.50
CA ARG A 515 14.69 -7.88 -9.18
C ARG A 515 15.60 -7.47 -8.02
N ALA A 516 16.92 -7.52 -8.24
CA ALA A 516 17.92 -7.23 -7.22
C ALA A 516 19.08 -6.47 -7.84
N ASP A 517 19.74 -5.66 -7.01
CA ASP A 517 20.90 -4.90 -7.44
C ASP A 517 22.09 -5.83 -7.72
N SER A 518 22.90 -5.43 -8.69
CA SER A 518 24.18 -6.06 -9.00
C SER A 518 25.21 -4.96 -9.27
N LEU A 519 25.35 -4.06 -8.29
CA LEU A 519 26.05 -2.78 -8.43
C LEU A 519 27.52 -2.92 -8.89
N SER A 520 28.19 -4.02 -8.54
CA SER A 520 29.58 -4.25 -8.89
C SER A 520 29.80 -4.81 -10.31
N THR A 521 28.76 -5.26 -11.00
CA THR A 521 28.92 -5.92 -12.31
C THR A 521 27.89 -5.49 -13.36
N ARG A 522 26.62 -5.33 -13.01
CA ARG A 522 25.57 -4.95 -13.98
C ARG A 522 24.98 -3.58 -13.70
N GLY A 523 24.76 -3.24 -12.43
CA GLY A 523 24.14 -1.98 -12.02
C GLY A 523 22.91 -2.19 -11.13
N PRO A 524 22.02 -1.19 -11.03
CA PRO A 524 20.83 -1.24 -10.17
C PRO A 524 19.79 -2.24 -10.67
N ARG A 525 18.90 -2.66 -9.76
CA ARG A 525 17.62 -3.30 -10.08
C ARG A 525 16.74 -2.38 -10.93
N GLY A 526 15.68 -2.92 -11.51
CA GLY A 526 14.76 -2.12 -12.32
C GLY A 526 13.89 -1.19 -11.47
N TYR A 527 13.51 -0.04 -12.02
CA TYR A 527 12.58 0.95 -11.46
C TYR A 527 11.61 1.39 -12.55
N ASP A 528 10.33 1.55 -12.21
CA ASP A 528 9.45 2.38 -13.03
C ASP A 528 9.60 3.82 -12.58
N GLU A 529 9.44 4.76 -13.51
CA GLU A 529 9.72 6.18 -13.28
C GLU A 529 8.50 7.02 -13.65
N MET A 530 8.21 8.03 -12.82
CA MET A 530 7.48 9.20 -13.28
C MET A 530 8.48 10.31 -13.54
N ASN A 531 8.42 10.85 -14.74
CA ASN A 531 9.37 11.83 -15.25
C ASN A 531 8.68 13.16 -15.56
N GLN A 532 9.47 14.23 -15.50
CA GLN A 532 9.01 15.60 -15.73
C GLN A 532 10.07 16.37 -16.53
N ALA A 533 9.65 16.97 -17.64
CA ALA A 533 10.48 17.89 -18.42
C ALA A 533 9.97 19.32 -18.28
N ARG A 534 10.60 20.08 -17.37
CA ARG A 534 10.43 21.54 -17.28
C ARG A 534 11.11 22.27 -18.45
N LYS A 535 12.08 21.60 -19.07
CA LYS A 535 12.82 22.00 -20.28
C LYS A 535 13.30 20.75 -21.02
N ALA A 536 13.78 20.92 -22.24
CA ALA A 536 14.42 19.86 -23.01
C ALA A 536 15.61 19.24 -22.26
N GLY A 537 15.83 17.93 -22.40
CA GLY A 537 16.90 17.23 -21.67
C GLY A 537 17.05 15.74 -21.98
N ASN A 538 18.10 15.13 -21.43
CA ASN A 538 18.37 13.69 -21.47
C ASN A 538 17.96 13.06 -20.13
N PHE A 539 17.11 12.05 -20.15
CA PHE A 539 16.56 11.36 -18.97
C PHE A 539 17.20 9.99 -18.72
N GLY A 540 18.30 9.71 -19.42
CA GLY A 540 19.32 8.78 -18.95
C GLY A 540 19.24 7.35 -19.48
N TRP A 541 18.07 6.81 -19.83
CA TRP A 541 17.98 5.43 -20.35
C TRP A 541 18.78 5.27 -21.66
N PRO A 542 19.56 4.18 -21.84
CA PRO A 542 19.68 2.99 -21.00
C PRO A 542 20.87 2.99 -20.03
N LEU A 543 21.53 4.15 -19.85
CA LEU A 543 22.75 4.25 -19.04
C LEU A 543 22.44 4.43 -17.55
N PHE A 544 21.27 5.03 -17.24
CA PHE A 544 20.81 5.31 -15.89
C PHE A 544 19.34 4.94 -15.71
N ILE A 545 18.92 4.85 -14.44
CA ILE A 545 17.53 4.64 -14.04
C ILE A 545 17.23 5.26 -12.67
N GLY A 546 15.97 5.60 -12.39
CA GLY A 546 15.50 6.22 -11.16
C GLY A 546 16.18 7.57 -10.91
N ASN A 547 16.84 7.71 -9.76
CA ASN A 547 17.61 8.91 -9.42
C ASN A 547 19.02 8.88 -10.05
N ASN A 548 19.09 8.67 -11.37
CA ASN A 548 20.34 8.50 -12.11
C ASN A 548 21.25 7.35 -11.59
N TYR A 549 20.68 6.26 -11.07
CA TYR A 549 21.45 5.09 -10.72
C TYR A 549 22.11 4.49 -11.96
N ALA A 550 23.45 4.47 -11.99
CA ALA A 550 24.21 4.10 -13.17
C ALA A 550 24.32 2.59 -13.37
N TYR A 551 24.10 2.14 -14.60
CA TYR A 551 24.51 0.81 -15.04
C TYR A 551 26.02 0.77 -15.29
N ASN A 552 26.58 -0.43 -15.28
CA ASN A 552 27.98 -0.65 -15.67
C ASN A 552 28.06 -0.96 -17.17
N GLU A 553 29.15 -0.53 -17.80
CA GLU A 553 29.53 -1.08 -19.10
C GLU A 553 29.63 -2.60 -18.99
N TYR A 554 29.11 -3.33 -19.97
CA TYR A 554 29.14 -4.79 -19.99
C TYR A 554 29.50 -5.32 -21.36
N ASN A 555 30.60 -6.07 -21.45
CA ASN A 555 31.05 -6.67 -22.69
C ASN A 555 30.40 -8.04 -22.87
N TYR A 556 29.44 -8.13 -23.79
CA TYR A 556 28.70 -9.36 -24.08
C TYR A 556 29.50 -10.42 -24.87
N GLU A 557 30.69 -10.10 -25.39
CA GLU A 557 31.58 -11.09 -26.02
C GLU A 557 32.42 -11.85 -24.97
N THR A 558 32.76 -11.19 -23.86
CA THR A 558 33.69 -11.70 -22.84
C THR A 558 33.05 -11.97 -21.49
N GLY A 559 31.95 -11.28 -21.17
CA GLY A 559 31.27 -11.28 -19.88
C GLY A 559 31.87 -10.34 -18.84
N GLU A 560 32.84 -9.49 -19.24
CA GLU A 560 33.53 -8.55 -18.36
C GLU A 560 32.72 -7.26 -18.14
N SER A 561 32.73 -6.76 -16.90
CA SER A 561 32.10 -5.50 -16.52
C SER A 561 33.14 -4.37 -16.46
N GLY A 562 32.81 -3.24 -17.08
CA GLY A 562 33.58 -2.01 -17.03
C GLY A 562 33.13 -1.07 -15.91
N PRO A 563 33.54 0.21 -15.95
CA PRO A 563 33.09 1.20 -14.98
C PRO A 563 31.58 1.51 -15.12
N ALA A 564 31.02 2.07 -14.06
CA ALA A 564 29.68 2.68 -14.08
C ALA A 564 29.69 3.92 -14.99
N PHE A 565 28.59 4.17 -15.69
CA PHE A 565 28.42 5.39 -16.49
C PHE A 565 28.40 6.64 -15.60
N ASP A 566 28.86 7.77 -16.14
CA ASP A 566 28.88 9.08 -15.46
C ASP A 566 27.64 9.91 -15.87
N PRO A 567 26.71 10.24 -14.94
CA PRO A 567 25.50 11.00 -15.28
C PRO A 567 25.78 12.44 -15.70
N GLU A 568 26.89 13.05 -15.27
CA GLU A 568 27.28 14.41 -15.69
C GLU A 568 27.89 14.41 -17.08
N LYS A 569 28.45 13.27 -17.50
CA LYS A 569 29.10 13.12 -18.80
C LYS A 569 28.85 11.74 -19.43
N PRO A 570 27.61 11.42 -19.83
CA PRO A 570 27.30 10.07 -20.30
C PRO A 570 27.93 9.79 -21.66
N MET A 571 28.42 8.56 -21.84
CA MET A 571 29.12 8.13 -23.05
C MET A 571 28.38 7.00 -23.75
N ASN A 572 27.90 7.25 -24.97
CA ASN A 572 27.34 6.23 -25.85
C ASN A 572 28.42 5.68 -26.80
N THR A 573 29.09 4.64 -26.34
CA THR A 573 30.18 3.94 -27.05
C THR A 573 29.71 2.76 -27.91
N SER A 574 28.40 2.57 -28.07
CA SER A 574 27.86 1.46 -28.87
C SER A 574 28.35 1.51 -30.31
N ARG A 575 28.67 0.35 -30.88
CA ARG A 575 28.94 0.16 -32.32
C ARG A 575 27.77 0.59 -33.21
N ASN A 576 26.54 0.59 -32.67
CA ASN A 576 25.32 0.95 -33.38
C ASN A 576 24.93 2.44 -33.21
N ASN A 577 25.73 3.24 -32.48
CA ASN A 577 25.47 4.66 -32.31
C ASN A 577 25.83 5.45 -33.58
N THR A 578 24.84 6.15 -34.15
CA THR A 578 25.02 7.06 -35.29
C THR A 578 25.03 8.54 -34.88
N GLY A 579 24.79 8.81 -33.60
CA GLY A 579 24.69 10.14 -33.01
C GLY A 579 25.99 10.64 -32.37
N LEU A 580 25.84 11.52 -31.39
CA LEU A 580 26.92 11.98 -30.53
C LEU A 580 27.40 10.84 -29.63
N THR A 581 28.70 10.78 -29.38
CA THR A 581 29.30 9.84 -28.43
C THR A 581 29.18 10.37 -27.00
N GLU A 582 29.43 11.66 -26.78
CA GLU A 582 29.22 12.33 -25.51
C GLU A 582 27.81 12.92 -25.50
N LEU A 583 26.98 12.48 -24.55
CA LEU A 583 25.58 12.88 -24.45
C LEU A 583 25.41 14.08 -23.51
N PRO A 584 24.27 14.81 -23.59
CA PRO A 584 23.90 15.76 -22.56
C PRO A 584 23.80 15.09 -21.17
N PRO A 585 24.05 15.82 -20.07
CA PRO A 585 23.90 15.30 -18.71
C PRO A 585 22.52 14.68 -18.46
N ALA A 586 22.49 13.60 -17.69
CA ALA A 586 21.26 12.89 -17.34
C ALA A 586 20.47 13.64 -16.25
N ILE A 587 19.16 13.76 -16.45
CA ILE A 587 18.22 14.35 -15.50
C ILE A 587 17.46 13.20 -14.82
N PRO A 588 17.44 13.12 -13.48
CA PRO A 588 16.80 12.02 -12.78
C PRO A 588 15.27 12.09 -12.84
N ALA A 589 14.62 10.95 -12.65
CA ALA A 589 13.18 10.88 -12.42
C ALA A 589 12.80 11.56 -11.10
N TYR A 590 11.63 12.20 -11.06
CA TYR A 590 11.17 12.90 -9.85
C TYR A 590 10.42 11.96 -8.88
N VAL A 591 9.87 10.84 -9.38
CA VAL A 591 9.36 9.71 -8.59
C VAL A 591 9.81 8.42 -9.27
N TYR A 592 10.22 7.42 -8.49
CA TYR A 592 10.65 6.11 -9.01
C TYR A 592 10.42 4.99 -7.99
N TYR A 593 10.08 3.79 -8.46
CA TYR A 593 9.75 2.68 -7.55
C TYR A 593 10.13 1.28 -8.08
N PRO A 594 10.67 0.41 -7.20
CA PRO A 594 11.00 -0.97 -7.55
C PRO A 594 9.77 -1.89 -7.46
N TYR A 595 9.94 -3.18 -7.79
CA TYR A 595 8.90 -4.20 -7.57
C TYR A 595 8.59 -4.43 -6.08
N VAL A 596 9.61 -4.19 -5.25
CA VAL A 596 9.51 -4.23 -3.79
C VAL A 596 9.12 -2.85 -3.27
N GLU A 597 9.00 -2.72 -1.95
CA GLU A 597 8.72 -1.45 -1.31
C GLU A 597 9.80 -0.42 -1.62
N SER A 598 9.38 0.79 -1.99
CA SER A 598 10.28 1.92 -2.16
C SER A 598 10.53 2.55 -0.80
N GLY A 599 11.81 2.75 -0.45
CA GLY A 599 12.16 3.50 0.77
C GLY A 599 11.89 4.99 0.64
N GLU A 600 11.97 5.55 -0.57
CA GLU A 600 11.77 6.98 -0.85
C GLU A 600 10.30 7.31 -1.16
N PHE A 601 9.55 6.35 -1.74
CA PHE A 601 8.15 6.54 -2.15
C PHE A 601 7.26 5.37 -1.69
N PRO A 602 7.13 5.13 -0.38
CA PRO A 602 6.45 3.95 0.17
C PRO A 602 4.98 3.81 -0.28
N GLN A 603 4.31 4.91 -0.61
CA GLN A 603 2.92 4.93 -1.11
C GLN A 603 2.75 4.17 -2.42
N THR A 604 3.81 3.99 -3.20
CA THR A 604 3.73 3.31 -4.51
C THR A 604 3.45 1.81 -4.41
N GLU A 605 3.46 1.24 -3.20
CA GLU A 605 3.19 -0.17 -2.87
C GLU A 605 4.20 -1.17 -3.49
N THR A 606 3.81 -2.45 -3.59
CA THR A 606 4.63 -3.55 -4.13
C THR A 606 3.84 -4.33 -5.19
N GLY A 607 4.51 -5.10 -6.04
CA GLY A 607 3.85 -5.91 -7.08
C GLY A 607 4.28 -5.52 -8.48
N GLY A 608 3.55 -5.95 -9.52
CA GLY A 608 3.78 -5.52 -10.91
C GLY A 608 3.87 -4.00 -11.06
N ARG A 609 4.50 -3.49 -12.12
CA ARG A 609 4.68 -2.04 -12.32
C ARG A 609 4.44 -1.66 -13.76
N ASN A 610 3.77 -0.54 -13.96
CA ASN A 610 3.65 0.10 -15.25
C ASN A 610 3.22 1.56 -15.02
N ALA A 611 4.21 2.42 -14.80
CA ALA A 611 4.03 3.85 -14.57
C ALA A 611 3.41 4.55 -15.78
N MET A 612 2.39 5.39 -15.53
CA MET A 612 1.76 6.25 -16.53
C MET A 612 1.46 7.64 -15.95
N ALA A 613 1.50 8.66 -16.80
CA ALA A 613 1.13 10.02 -16.44
C ALA A 613 -0.25 10.36 -16.98
N GLY A 614 -1.11 10.85 -16.09
CA GLY A 614 -2.39 11.46 -16.43
C GLY A 614 -2.29 13.00 -16.51
N PRO A 615 -3.44 13.69 -16.58
CA PRO A 615 -3.50 15.13 -16.77
C PRO A 615 -3.01 15.93 -15.57
N THR A 616 -2.51 17.13 -15.83
CA THR A 616 -2.45 18.20 -14.82
C THR A 616 -3.79 18.93 -14.78
N TYR A 617 -4.34 19.13 -13.58
CA TYR A 617 -5.67 19.72 -13.43
C TYR A 617 -5.64 21.21 -13.10
N TYR A 618 -6.58 21.97 -13.67
CA TYR A 618 -6.83 23.38 -13.33
C TYR A 618 -8.32 23.69 -13.48
N SER A 619 -9.00 23.86 -12.34
CA SER A 619 -10.44 24.05 -12.24
C SER A 619 -10.94 25.33 -12.92
N ASP A 620 -10.09 26.33 -13.11
CA ASP A 620 -10.43 27.59 -13.81
C ASP A 620 -10.44 27.46 -15.34
N LEU A 621 -9.93 26.35 -15.90
CA LEU A 621 -10.08 26.03 -17.33
C LEU A 621 -11.47 25.50 -17.68
N TYR A 622 -12.29 25.18 -16.68
CA TYR A 622 -13.59 24.52 -16.85
C TYR A 622 -14.74 25.28 -16.16
N GLN A 623 -15.93 25.16 -16.74
CA GLN A 623 -17.16 25.78 -16.23
C GLN A 623 -18.10 24.72 -15.65
N GLY A 624 -18.99 25.11 -14.73
CA GLY A 624 -19.95 24.23 -14.07
C GLY A 624 -19.43 23.56 -12.80
N ASP A 625 -20.30 22.78 -12.17
CA ASP A 625 -20.06 22.13 -10.86
C ASP A 625 -19.54 20.68 -11.00
N GLU A 626 -19.45 20.17 -12.22
CA GLU A 626 -18.95 18.81 -12.52
C GLU A 626 -17.41 18.70 -12.48
N LYS A 627 -16.73 19.85 -12.37
CA LYS A 627 -15.27 19.93 -12.32
C LYS A 627 -14.74 19.57 -10.95
N LEU A 628 -13.47 19.15 -10.89
CA LEU A 628 -12.79 18.94 -9.63
C LEU A 628 -12.59 20.29 -8.91
N PRO A 629 -12.56 20.28 -7.55
CA PRO A 629 -12.35 21.50 -6.78
C PRO A 629 -10.94 22.06 -7.02
N SER A 630 -10.75 23.35 -6.71
CA SER A 630 -9.46 24.06 -6.80
C SER A 630 -8.34 23.43 -5.96
N TYR A 631 -8.67 22.48 -5.09
CA TYR A 631 -7.70 21.66 -4.39
C TYR A 631 -6.73 20.93 -5.34
N TYR A 632 -7.20 20.54 -6.53
CA TYR A 632 -6.36 19.84 -7.51
C TYR A 632 -5.64 20.76 -8.49
N ASP A 633 -5.79 22.09 -8.35
CA ASP A 633 -5.17 23.04 -9.26
C ASP A 633 -3.64 22.93 -9.24
N GLY A 634 -3.05 22.72 -10.42
CA GLY A 634 -1.62 22.59 -10.62
C GLY A 634 -1.03 21.25 -10.21
N LYS A 635 -1.83 20.27 -9.76
CA LYS A 635 -1.38 18.91 -9.47
C LYS A 635 -1.41 18.04 -10.72
N VAL A 636 -0.40 17.18 -10.87
CA VAL A 636 -0.40 16.13 -11.89
C VAL A 636 -0.97 14.84 -11.29
N ILE A 637 -1.89 14.21 -12.01
CA ILE A 637 -2.41 12.90 -11.62
C ILE A 637 -1.53 11.85 -12.29
N ILE A 638 -0.94 10.98 -11.49
CA ILE A 638 -0.15 9.83 -11.95
C ILE A 638 -0.87 8.54 -11.60
N TYR A 639 -0.65 7.48 -12.35
CA TYR A 639 -1.30 6.20 -12.12
C TYR A 639 -0.42 5.03 -12.55
N ASP A 640 -0.68 3.86 -11.97
CA ASP A 640 0.00 2.63 -12.36
C ASP A 640 -0.99 1.62 -12.92
N TRP A 641 -0.72 1.17 -14.13
CA TRP A 641 -1.59 0.26 -14.87
C TRP A 641 -1.64 -1.15 -14.26
N MET A 642 -0.56 -1.60 -13.61
CA MET A 642 -0.48 -2.92 -12.97
C MET A 642 -1.09 -2.90 -11.57
N ARG A 643 -0.77 -1.88 -10.77
CA ARG A 643 -1.15 -1.77 -9.36
C ARG A 643 -2.53 -1.16 -9.15
N GLY A 644 -3.03 -0.42 -10.14
CA GLY A 644 -4.40 0.10 -10.14
C GLY A 644 -4.63 1.24 -9.15
N TRP A 645 -3.56 1.97 -8.77
CA TRP A 645 -3.66 3.19 -7.96
C TRP A 645 -3.62 4.45 -8.83
N MET A 646 -4.13 5.55 -8.27
CA MET A 646 -3.96 6.91 -8.77
C MET A 646 -3.47 7.81 -7.64
N PHE A 647 -2.49 8.66 -7.92
CA PHE A 647 -2.00 9.67 -6.98
C PHE A 647 -2.07 11.07 -7.60
N ALA A 648 -2.44 12.06 -6.80
CA ALA A 648 -2.25 13.47 -7.12
C ALA A 648 -0.91 13.94 -6.55
N VAL A 649 -0.01 14.40 -7.41
CA VAL A 649 1.31 14.90 -6.99
C VAL A 649 1.24 16.40 -6.77
N HIS A 650 1.63 16.81 -5.56
CA HIS A 650 1.85 18.19 -5.21
C HIS A 650 3.25 18.59 -5.64
N LEU A 651 3.33 19.67 -6.39
CA LEU A 651 4.58 20.27 -6.82
C LEU A 651 4.77 21.61 -6.11
N ALA A 652 5.99 21.92 -5.71
CA ALA A 652 6.36 23.25 -5.26
C ALA A 652 6.27 24.25 -6.44
N GLU A 653 6.38 25.54 -6.14
CA GLU A 653 6.26 26.61 -7.16
C GLU A 653 7.33 26.49 -8.26
N ASP A 654 8.52 26.01 -7.92
CA ASP A 654 9.60 25.74 -8.87
C ASP A 654 9.39 24.47 -9.72
N GLY A 655 8.37 23.68 -9.39
CA GLY A 655 7.99 22.42 -10.03
C GLY A 655 8.58 21.16 -9.38
N SER A 656 9.34 21.28 -8.27
CA SER A 656 9.89 20.13 -7.54
C SER A 656 8.83 19.30 -6.83
N PHE A 657 9.10 18.01 -6.65
CA PHE A 657 8.22 17.11 -5.90
C PHE A 657 8.09 17.61 -4.46
N SER A 658 6.87 17.74 -3.97
CA SER A 658 6.59 18.10 -2.57
C SER A 658 6.01 16.92 -1.80
N LYS A 659 4.90 16.35 -2.30
CA LYS A 659 4.27 15.14 -1.78
C LYS A 659 3.36 14.51 -2.83
N MET A 660 2.85 13.31 -2.57
CA MET A 660 1.75 12.72 -3.34
C MET A 660 0.69 12.16 -2.41
N GLU A 661 -0.57 12.25 -2.82
CA GLU A 661 -1.72 11.75 -2.07
C GLU A 661 -2.61 10.86 -2.93
N PRO A 662 -3.32 9.87 -2.36
CA PRO A 662 -4.28 9.06 -3.12
C PRO A 662 -5.33 9.94 -3.81
N PHE A 663 -5.53 9.73 -5.11
CA PHE A 663 -6.57 10.40 -5.89
C PHE A 663 -7.74 9.45 -6.14
N ALA A 664 -8.95 9.85 -5.72
CA ALA A 664 -10.17 9.04 -5.82
C ALA A 664 -9.98 7.57 -5.39
N PRO A 665 -9.44 7.28 -4.19
CA PRO A 665 -8.97 5.93 -3.82
C PRO A 665 -10.07 4.86 -3.74
N ASN A 666 -11.34 5.26 -3.69
CA ASN A 666 -12.48 4.33 -3.73
C ASN A 666 -12.88 3.91 -5.16
N VAL A 667 -12.31 4.56 -6.19
CA VAL A 667 -12.56 4.21 -7.60
C VAL A 667 -11.73 2.98 -7.97
N LYS A 668 -12.42 1.87 -8.25
CA LYS A 668 -11.79 0.62 -8.69
C LYS A 668 -11.41 0.70 -10.16
N LEU A 669 -10.15 0.37 -10.45
CA LEU A 669 -9.59 0.35 -11.80
C LEU A 669 -9.37 -1.07 -12.33
N ASN A 670 -9.60 -1.25 -13.64
CA ASN A 670 -9.31 -2.47 -14.39
C ASN A 670 -8.24 -2.19 -15.45
N ASN A 671 -6.99 -2.01 -15.00
CA ASN A 671 -5.86 -1.76 -15.90
C ASN A 671 -6.09 -0.48 -16.75
N LEU A 672 -6.17 0.66 -16.06
CA LEU A 672 -6.38 1.98 -16.66
C LEU A 672 -5.28 2.28 -17.66
N ILE A 673 -5.62 2.34 -18.95
CA ILE A 673 -4.65 2.53 -20.05
C ILE A 673 -4.52 3.99 -20.45
N ASP A 674 -5.55 4.80 -20.24
CA ASP A 674 -5.54 6.22 -20.61
C ASP A 674 -6.47 7.06 -19.72
N MET A 675 -6.13 8.35 -19.60
CA MET A 675 -6.83 9.33 -18.79
C MET A 675 -6.79 10.72 -19.47
N GLU A 676 -7.96 11.32 -19.72
CA GLU A 676 -8.08 12.66 -20.33
C GLU A 676 -9.09 13.52 -19.57
N VAL A 677 -8.91 14.84 -19.56
CA VAL A 677 -9.92 15.77 -19.04
C VAL A 677 -10.85 16.20 -20.17
N GLY A 678 -12.15 15.97 -19.99
CA GLY A 678 -13.19 16.42 -20.92
C GLY A 678 -13.45 17.93 -20.85
N PRO A 679 -14.23 18.48 -21.80
CA PRO A 679 -14.54 19.93 -21.86
C PRO A 679 -15.32 20.45 -20.64
N ASN A 680 -15.98 19.58 -19.89
CA ASN A 680 -16.68 19.88 -18.63
C ASN A 680 -15.79 19.77 -17.38
N GLY A 681 -14.51 19.44 -17.53
CA GLY A 681 -13.59 19.24 -16.41
C GLY A 681 -13.69 17.86 -15.75
N LYS A 682 -14.49 16.92 -16.27
CA LYS A 682 -14.49 15.54 -15.79
C LYS A 682 -13.23 14.81 -16.25
N ILE A 683 -12.74 13.90 -15.41
CA ILE A 683 -11.64 13.02 -15.78
C ILE A 683 -12.22 11.74 -16.36
N TYR A 684 -12.02 11.55 -17.66
CA TYR A 684 -12.38 10.33 -18.36
C TYR A 684 -11.33 9.25 -18.13
N LEU A 685 -11.78 8.00 -18.08
CA LEU A 685 -11.00 6.82 -17.80
C LEU A 685 -11.23 5.79 -18.91
N LEU A 686 -10.13 5.32 -19.51
CA LEU A 686 -10.16 4.20 -20.47
C LEU A 686 -9.43 3.01 -19.85
N GLU A 687 -10.12 1.89 -19.76
CA GLU A 687 -9.62 0.66 -19.13
C GLU A 687 -9.41 -0.43 -20.15
N TYR A 688 -8.20 -0.99 -20.17
CA TYR A 688 -7.84 -2.11 -21.04
C TYR A 688 -8.56 -3.40 -20.64
N GLY A 689 -8.79 -3.58 -19.33
CA GLY A 689 -9.27 -4.83 -18.75
C GLY A 689 -8.13 -5.84 -18.48
N SER A 690 -8.48 -6.96 -17.85
CA SER A 690 -7.47 -7.83 -17.21
C SER A 690 -6.76 -8.81 -18.15
N GLY A 691 -7.14 -8.92 -19.42
CA GLY A 691 -6.57 -9.89 -20.36
C GLY A 691 -5.80 -9.21 -21.49
N TRP A 692 -4.49 -9.41 -21.52
CA TRP A 692 -3.63 -8.92 -22.59
C TRP A 692 -3.99 -9.50 -23.96
N PHE A 693 -3.93 -8.66 -24.99
CA PHE A 693 -4.15 -9.03 -26.39
C PHE A 693 -5.51 -9.70 -26.66
N SER A 694 -6.54 -9.35 -25.87
CA SER A 694 -7.86 -9.98 -25.93
C SER A 694 -8.96 -9.01 -25.55
N GLN A 695 -10.16 -9.19 -26.11
CA GLN A 695 -11.35 -8.52 -25.59
C GLN A 695 -11.60 -8.87 -24.14
N ASN A 696 -11.80 -7.84 -23.33
CA ASN A 696 -11.98 -7.98 -21.90
C ASN A 696 -13.39 -7.60 -21.49
N ALA A 697 -14.05 -8.48 -20.73
CA ALA A 697 -15.37 -8.23 -20.16
C ALA A 697 -15.39 -7.05 -19.19
N ASN A 698 -14.23 -6.69 -18.62
CA ASN A 698 -14.02 -5.55 -17.73
C ASN A 698 -13.19 -4.43 -18.38
N SER A 699 -13.02 -4.44 -19.70
CA SER A 699 -12.60 -3.22 -20.41
C SER A 699 -13.73 -2.21 -20.30
N ALA A 700 -13.42 -0.93 -20.13
CA ALA A 700 -14.46 0.07 -19.98
C ALA A 700 -14.03 1.47 -20.40
N LEU A 701 -15.03 2.26 -20.75
CA LEU A 701 -14.96 3.71 -20.84
C LEU A 701 -15.83 4.27 -19.73
N GLY A 702 -15.31 5.25 -18.99
CA GLY A 702 -16.06 5.92 -17.93
C GLY A 702 -15.46 7.26 -17.58
N TYR A 703 -15.95 7.87 -16.50
CA TYR A 703 -15.35 9.07 -15.94
C TYR A 703 -15.48 9.09 -14.41
N ILE A 704 -14.65 9.92 -13.78
CA ILE A 704 -14.75 10.26 -12.36
C ILE A 704 -15.78 11.37 -12.20
N GLU A 705 -16.86 11.06 -11.50
CA GLU A 705 -17.84 12.02 -11.01
C GLU A 705 -17.39 12.54 -9.65
N PHE A 706 -17.42 13.87 -9.49
CA PHE A 706 -17.17 14.53 -8.21
C PHE A 706 -18.47 15.12 -7.66
N ASN A 707 -18.88 14.65 -6.47
CA ASN A 707 -20.01 15.23 -5.74
C ASN A 707 -19.51 16.30 -4.75
N GLY A 708 -19.53 17.56 -5.19
CA GLY A 708 -19.30 18.73 -4.34
C GLY A 708 -20.51 19.15 -3.49
N GLY A 709 -21.66 18.52 -3.70
CA GLY A 709 -22.92 18.84 -3.02
C GLY A 709 -23.17 17.99 -1.77
N ASN A 710 -24.46 17.87 -1.42
CA ASN A 710 -24.95 17.07 -0.31
C ASN A 710 -24.78 15.57 -0.59
N ARG A 711 -24.42 14.78 0.43
CA ARG A 711 -24.23 13.33 0.30
C ARG A 711 -25.26 12.58 1.12
N PRO A 712 -25.72 11.41 0.65
CA PRO A 712 -26.61 10.58 1.46
C PRO A 712 -25.88 10.11 2.73
N PRO A 713 -26.58 9.95 3.87
CA PRO A 713 -26.01 9.39 5.09
C PRO A 713 -25.36 8.01 4.85
N VAL A 714 -24.31 7.68 5.60
CA VAL A 714 -23.78 6.30 5.67
C VAL A 714 -24.62 5.50 6.63
N ILE A 715 -24.91 4.24 6.30
CA ILE A 715 -25.40 3.26 7.25
C ILE A 715 -24.31 2.20 7.43
N ASP A 716 -23.69 2.15 8.61
CA ASP A 716 -22.58 1.22 8.89
C ASP A 716 -23.10 -0.21 9.09
N ASN A 717 -24.21 -0.37 9.80
CA ASN A 717 -24.84 -1.66 10.03
C ASN A 717 -26.34 -1.56 10.35
N LEU A 718 -27.01 -2.71 10.21
CA LEU A 718 -28.36 -2.95 10.72
C LEU A 718 -28.28 -4.16 11.67
N ILE A 719 -28.53 -3.93 12.96
CA ILE A 719 -28.49 -4.94 14.01
C ILE A 719 -29.91 -5.29 14.40
N VAL A 720 -30.25 -6.59 14.37
CA VAL A 720 -31.55 -7.10 14.82
C VAL A 720 -31.32 -8.16 15.89
N GLU A 721 -31.87 -7.96 17.10
CA GLU A 721 -31.64 -8.84 18.25
C GLU A 721 -32.15 -10.28 18.03
N HIS A 722 -33.31 -10.41 17.38
CA HIS A 722 -33.94 -11.68 17.07
C HIS A 722 -34.41 -11.71 15.61
N THR A 723 -33.86 -12.63 14.82
CA THR A 723 -34.21 -12.79 13.39
C THR A 723 -35.17 -13.93 13.13
N SER A 724 -35.54 -14.70 14.15
CA SER A 724 -36.53 -15.79 14.04
C SER A 724 -37.17 -16.13 15.38
N GLY A 725 -38.39 -16.63 15.38
CA GLY A 725 -39.05 -17.16 16.57
C GLY A 725 -40.56 -17.31 16.44
N LYS A 726 -41.20 -17.78 17.50
CA LYS A 726 -42.68 -17.95 17.58
C LYS A 726 -43.43 -16.64 17.46
N LEU A 727 -44.69 -16.75 17.03
CA LEU A 727 -45.63 -15.64 17.05
C LEU A 727 -46.22 -15.44 18.46
N PRO A 728 -46.46 -14.18 18.89
CA PRO A 728 -45.98 -12.96 18.23
C PRO A 728 -44.46 -12.80 18.40
N LEU A 729 -43.75 -12.51 17.31
CA LEU A 729 -42.30 -12.31 17.33
C LEU A 729 -42.01 -10.81 17.52
N ALA A 730 -41.52 -10.44 18.70
CA ALA A 730 -41.01 -9.10 18.95
C ALA A 730 -39.57 -8.99 18.44
N VAL A 731 -39.29 -7.96 17.62
CA VAL A 731 -37.95 -7.63 17.15
C VAL A 731 -37.59 -6.21 17.56
N THR A 732 -36.35 -6.04 18.02
CA THR A 732 -35.71 -4.74 18.17
C THR A 732 -34.64 -4.63 17.11
N ALA A 733 -34.69 -3.56 16.32
CA ALA A 733 -33.68 -3.24 15.33
C ALA A 733 -33.03 -1.90 15.68
N SER A 734 -31.72 -1.81 15.43
CA SER A 734 -30.95 -0.59 15.60
C SER A 734 -29.94 -0.46 14.47
N THR A 735 -29.49 0.76 14.20
CA THR A 735 -28.54 1.05 13.12
C THR A 735 -27.55 2.10 13.58
N GLU A 736 -26.36 2.13 13.01
CA GLU A 736 -25.45 3.26 13.12
C GLU A 736 -25.45 3.95 11.77
N ALA A 737 -25.90 5.21 11.75
CA ALA A 737 -25.88 6.03 10.56
C ALA A 737 -25.36 7.42 10.85
N VAL A 738 -24.54 7.95 9.95
CA VAL A 738 -23.88 9.25 10.11
C VAL A 738 -24.08 10.05 8.84
N ASP A 739 -24.56 11.28 9.00
CA ASP A 739 -24.48 12.29 7.96
C ASP A 739 -23.09 12.93 7.96
N ARG A 740 -22.48 13.03 6.80
CA ARG A 740 -21.08 13.45 6.68
C ARG A 740 -20.89 14.95 6.76
N GLU A 741 -21.95 15.71 6.49
CA GLU A 741 -22.01 17.15 6.65
C GLU A 741 -22.42 17.56 8.09
N GLY A 742 -22.74 16.58 8.93
CA GLY A 742 -23.17 16.77 10.31
C GLY A 742 -24.64 17.17 10.46
N ASP A 743 -25.45 16.99 9.41
CA ASP A 743 -26.88 17.24 9.43
C ASP A 743 -27.62 16.17 10.28
N ALA A 744 -28.84 16.49 10.73
CA ALA A 744 -29.66 15.53 11.47
C ALA A 744 -30.20 14.44 10.53
N VAL A 745 -30.18 13.19 11.01
CA VAL A 745 -30.64 12.01 10.26
C VAL A 745 -32.01 11.54 10.76
N LYS A 746 -32.90 11.18 9.83
CA LYS A 746 -34.20 10.52 10.09
C LYS A 746 -34.19 9.11 9.53
N TYR A 747 -34.90 8.19 10.19
CA TYR A 747 -34.89 6.77 9.87
C TYR A 747 -36.30 6.30 9.49
N MET A 748 -36.46 5.76 8.28
CA MET A 748 -37.67 5.09 7.85
C MET A 748 -37.44 3.58 7.84
N TRP A 749 -38.07 2.87 8.76
CA TRP A 749 -37.99 1.42 8.89
C TRP A 749 -39.06 0.75 8.03
N ASP A 750 -38.67 -0.16 7.15
CA ASP A 750 -39.58 -1.04 6.40
C ASP A 750 -39.51 -2.45 7.02
N PHE A 751 -40.67 -2.96 7.46
CA PHE A 751 -40.76 -4.26 8.11
C PHE A 751 -40.97 -5.42 7.14
N GLY A 752 -41.01 -5.17 5.82
CA GLY A 752 -41.11 -6.19 4.78
C GLY A 752 -42.51 -6.77 4.57
N ASN A 753 -43.52 -6.22 5.24
CA ASN A 753 -44.94 -6.57 5.11
C ASN A 753 -45.80 -5.42 4.52
N GLY A 754 -45.15 -4.35 4.05
CA GLY A 754 -45.81 -3.14 3.55
C GLY A 754 -46.09 -2.08 4.64
N GLU A 755 -45.80 -2.37 5.91
CA GLU A 755 -45.81 -1.36 6.97
C GLU A 755 -44.44 -0.69 7.10
N THR A 756 -44.46 0.62 7.34
CA THR A 756 -43.26 1.43 7.59
C THR A 756 -43.42 2.27 8.84
N LYS A 757 -42.30 2.66 9.47
CA LYS A 757 -42.30 3.54 10.64
C LYS A 757 -41.12 4.50 10.62
N GLU A 758 -41.39 5.78 10.86
CA GLU A 758 -40.34 6.81 10.97
C GLU A 758 -39.89 6.99 12.43
N THR A 759 -38.58 7.16 12.65
CA THR A 759 -37.95 7.50 13.94
C THR A 759 -36.86 8.56 13.76
N THR A 760 -36.58 9.33 14.82
CA THR A 760 -35.41 10.24 14.91
C THR A 760 -34.25 9.61 15.68
N GLU A 761 -34.55 8.65 16.55
CA GLU A 761 -33.56 7.81 17.20
C GLU A 761 -33.22 6.61 16.30
N PRO A 762 -31.98 6.11 16.31
CA PRO A 762 -31.52 5.06 15.40
C PRO A 762 -31.95 3.65 15.86
N ASN A 763 -33.14 3.51 16.43
CA ASN A 763 -33.69 2.24 16.89
C ASN A 763 -35.21 2.16 16.72
N VAL A 764 -35.72 0.95 16.59
CA VAL A 764 -37.15 0.64 16.49
C VAL A 764 -37.46 -0.71 17.13
N SER A 765 -38.66 -0.82 17.70
CA SER A 765 -39.26 -2.11 18.07
C SER A 765 -40.52 -2.34 17.26
N TYR A 766 -40.68 -3.58 16.77
CA TYR A 766 -41.83 -4.03 16.00
C TYR A 766 -42.24 -5.46 16.40
N THR A 767 -43.49 -5.85 16.18
CA THR A 767 -43.98 -7.19 16.52
C THR A 767 -44.72 -7.80 15.35
N TYR A 768 -44.20 -8.90 14.84
CA TYR A 768 -44.84 -9.69 13.79
C TYR A 768 -45.88 -10.61 14.40
N THR A 769 -47.14 -10.47 13.98
CA THR A 769 -48.27 -11.30 14.44
C THR A 769 -48.63 -12.41 13.47
N ASP A 770 -48.25 -12.29 12.20
CA ASP A 770 -48.51 -13.25 11.14
C ASP A 770 -47.25 -14.04 10.77
N ALA A 771 -47.42 -15.33 10.49
CA ALA A 771 -46.31 -16.19 10.08
C ALA A 771 -45.81 -15.76 8.69
N GLY A 772 -44.50 -15.66 8.52
CA GLY A 772 -43.93 -15.21 7.25
C GLY A 772 -42.42 -15.01 7.29
N SER A 773 -41.85 -14.84 6.10
CA SER A 773 -40.48 -14.38 5.92
C SER A 773 -40.50 -12.93 5.43
N TYR A 774 -39.97 -12.04 6.25
CA TYR A 774 -39.96 -10.60 6.03
C TYR A 774 -38.54 -10.10 5.80
N LYS A 775 -38.40 -9.02 5.04
CA LYS A 775 -37.12 -8.33 4.82
C LYS A 775 -37.17 -6.98 5.52
N LEU A 776 -36.53 -6.91 6.69
CA LEU A 776 -36.43 -5.67 7.45
C LEU A 776 -35.25 -4.85 6.93
N ASN A 777 -35.48 -3.58 6.59
CA ASN A 777 -34.42 -2.62 6.26
C ASN A 777 -34.74 -1.24 6.84
N VAL A 778 -33.76 -0.35 6.81
CA VAL A 778 -33.91 1.04 7.24
C VAL A 778 -33.37 1.98 6.17
N THR A 779 -34.11 3.06 5.92
CA THR A 779 -33.67 4.18 5.07
C THR A 779 -33.32 5.37 5.95
N ALA A 780 -32.06 5.77 5.97
CA ALA A 780 -31.58 6.97 6.63
C ALA A 780 -31.66 8.16 5.65
N SER A 781 -32.21 9.29 6.07
CA SER A 781 -32.33 10.51 5.25
C SER A 781 -31.85 11.74 6.02
N ASP A 782 -31.13 12.63 5.35
CA ASP A 782 -30.74 13.93 5.91
C ASP A 782 -31.83 15.00 5.71
N ASP A 783 -31.63 16.17 6.33
CA ASP A 783 -32.56 17.31 6.23
C ASP A 783 -32.50 18.05 4.87
N LYS A 784 -31.54 17.73 4.01
CA LYS A 784 -31.41 18.26 2.64
C LYS A 784 -32.00 17.32 1.59
N GLY A 785 -32.53 16.17 2.00
CA GLY A 785 -33.30 15.23 1.19
C GLY A 785 -32.50 14.09 0.55
N ALA A 786 -31.21 13.92 0.84
CA ALA A 786 -30.49 12.71 0.38
C ALA A 786 -30.70 11.55 1.37
N SER A 787 -30.69 10.32 0.84
CA SER A 787 -31.02 9.13 1.62
C SER A 787 -30.25 7.90 1.18
N ALA A 788 -29.95 7.00 2.11
CA ALA A 788 -29.40 5.67 1.86
C ALA A 788 -30.26 4.59 2.54
N THR A 789 -30.32 3.40 1.95
CA THR A 789 -31.06 2.25 2.50
C THR A 789 -30.09 1.13 2.84
N SER A 790 -30.26 0.53 4.02
CA SER A 790 -29.45 -0.61 4.46
C SER A 790 -29.68 -1.86 3.60
N GLU A 791 -28.73 -2.79 3.63
CA GLU A 791 -29.02 -4.18 3.27
C GLU A 791 -30.18 -4.72 4.12
N SER A 792 -30.94 -5.66 3.56
CA SER A 792 -32.11 -6.23 4.24
C SER A 792 -31.73 -7.39 5.15
N THR A 793 -32.22 -7.36 6.39
CA THR A 793 -32.15 -8.50 7.31
C THR A 793 -33.39 -9.37 7.18
N SER A 794 -33.20 -10.67 6.92
CA SER A 794 -34.30 -11.63 6.86
C SER A 794 -34.83 -11.94 8.26
N ILE A 795 -36.13 -11.76 8.46
CA ILE A 795 -36.85 -12.10 9.68
C ILE A 795 -37.83 -13.23 9.39
N VAL A 796 -37.78 -14.31 10.16
CA VAL A 796 -38.70 -15.45 10.04
C VAL A 796 -39.61 -15.49 11.26
N ALA A 797 -40.83 -14.96 11.13
CA ALA A 797 -41.81 -15.00 12.20
C ALA A 797 -42.67 -16.25 12.09
N GLY A 798 -42.84 -16.99 13.19
CA GLY A 798 -43.60 -18.23 13.24
C GLY A 798 -42.77 -19.51 13.09
N ASN A 799 -41.44 -19.40 12.94
CA ASN A 799 -40.51 -20.53 13.02
C ASN A 799 -39.26 -20.10 13.82
N SER A 800 -38.78 -20.95 14.72
CA SER A 800 -37.64 -20.72 15.61
C SER A 800 -36.46 -21.57 15.16
N ARG A 801 -35.25 -21.01 15.19
CA ARG A 801 -34.05 -21.77 14.82
C ARG A 801 -33.84 -22.97 15.77
N PRO A 802 -33.64 -24.20 15.25
CA PRO A 802 -33.35 -25.35 16.09
C PRO A 802 -32.08 -25.19 16.91
N GLU A 803 -32.09 -25.69 18.15
CA GLU A 803 -30.93 -25.72 19.02
C GLU A 803 -30.22 -27.08 18.88
N VAL A 804 -28.98 -27.04 18.39
CA VAL A 804 -28.12 -28.23 18.27
C VAL A 804 -27.14 -28.25 19.44
N ALA A 805 -27.03 -29.39 20.11
CA ALA A 805 -26.04 -29.65 21.13
C ALA A 805 -25.25 -30.91 20.78
N ILE A 806 -23.93 -30.85 20.97
CA ILE A 806 -23.05 -32.01 20.88
C ILE A 806 -22.64 -32.36 22.31
N SER A 807 -22.91 -33.58 22.71
CA SER A 807 -22.39 -34.16 23.96
C SER A 807 -21.31 -35.16 23.60
N LEU A 808 -20.24 -35.20 24.38
CA LEU A 808 -19.18 -36.18 24.19
C LEU A 808 -19.17 -37.19 25.34
N GLY A 809 -18.91 -38.46 25.03
CA GLY A 809 -18.94 -39.57 25.98
C GLY A 809 -17.61 -39.78 26.70
N GLY A 810 -17.67 -40.00 28.02
CA GLY A 810 -16.51 -40.25 28.89
C GLY A 810 -15.77 -38.98 29.33
N ASP A 811 -14.74 -39.15 30.16
CA ASP A 811 -13.81 -38.06 30.51
C ASP A 811 -12.87 -37.83 29.32
N ILE A 812 -13.18 -36.85 28.47
CA ILE A 812 -12.29 -36.48 27.37
C ILE A 812 -11.19 -35.58 27.92
N PRO A 813 -9.90 -35.93 27.74
CA PRO A 813 -8.79 -35.09 28.17
C PRO A 813 -8.82 -33.73 27.48
N SER A 814 -8.05 -32.76 27.97
CA SER A 814 -7.90 -31.43 27.34
C SER A 814 -7.39 -31.46 25.89
N PHE A 815 -7.09 -32.64 25.35
CA PHE A 815 -6.66 -32.90 23.97
C PHE A 815 -7.01 -34.35 23.56
N TYR A 816 -7.04 -34.64 22.26
CA TYR A 816 -7.19 -36.01 21.74
C TYR A 816 -5.84 -36.67 21.47
N LEU A 817 -5.78 -37.99 21.66
CA LEU A 817 -4.65 -38.83 21.26
C LEU A 817 -4.96 -39.54 19.94
N ALA A 818 -3.95 -39.72 19.09
CA ALA A 818 -4.11 -40.51 17.86
C ALA A 818 -4.55 -41.95 18.20
N GLY A 819 -5.64 -42.40 17.57
CA GLY A 819 -6.29 -43.68 17.84
C GLY A 819 -7.26 -43.68 19.02
N GLN A 820 -7.41 -42.56 19.75
CA GLN A 820 -8.43 -42.43 20.79
C GLN A 820 -9.82 -42.52 20.17
N LYS A 821 -10.68 -43.31 20.82
CA LYS A 821 -12.10 -43.37 20.51
C LYS A 821 -12.82 -42.28 21.28
N ILE A 822 -13.49 -41.38 20.56
CA ILE A 822 -14.29 -40.29 21.09
C ILE A 822 -15.74 -40.58 20.74
N ASP A 823 -16.52 -40.92 21.75
CA ASP A 823 -17.96 -41.09 21.60
C ASP A 823 -18.60 -39.70 21.54
N TYR A 824 -19.55 -39.50 20.63
CA TYR A 824 -20.33 -38.27 20.53
C TYR A 824 -21.80 -38.60 20.34
N ASP A 825 -22.64 -37.70 20.86
CA ASP A 825 -24.09 -37.74 20.73
C ASP A 825 -24.58 -36.34 20.38
N VAL A 826 -25.27 -36.23 19.24
CA VAL A 826 -25.90 -35.00 18.80
C VAL A 826 -27.35 -35.02 19.23
N SER A 827 -27.73 -34.02 20.02
CA SER A 827 -29.12 -33.76 20.39
C SER A 827 -29.59 -32.47 19.70
N VAL A 828 -30.81 -32.52 19.20
CA VAL A 828 -31.46 -31.36 18.58
C VAL A 828 -32.74 -31.12 19.35
N THR A 829 -32.95 -29.88 19.76
CA THR A 829 -34.23 -29.43 20.30
C THR A 829 -34.77 -28.36 19.37
N ASP A 830 -35.98 -28.57 18.87
CA ASP A 830 -36.69 -27.55 18.14
C ASP A 830 -37.54 -26.73 19.14
N PRO A 831 -37.28 -25.42 19.33
CA PRO A 831 -38.05 -24.60 20.24
C PRO A 831 -39.56 -24.58 19.94
N ASP A 832 -39.96 -24.90 18.69
CA ASP A 832 -41.35 -24.96 18.26
C ASP A 832 -42.07 -26.27 18.60
N GLY A 833 -41.34 -27.25 19.12
CA GLY A 833 -41.87 -28.55 19.54
C GLY A 833 -42.15 -29.49 18.35
N ALA A 834 -41.55 -29.22 17.18
CA ALA A 834 -41.60 -30.10 16.04
C ALA A 834 -40.90 -31.44 16.32
N THR A 835 -41.37 -32.50 15.67
CA THR A 835 -40.70 -33.82 15.77
C THR A 835 -39.42 -33.76 14.94
N ILE A 836 -38.27 -34.05 15.57
CA ILE A 836 -36.97 -34.06 14.90
C ILE A 836 -36.88 -35.25 13.93
N ASP A 837 -36.57 -35.01 12.65
CA ASP A 837 -36.20 -36.08 11.71
C ASP A 837 -34.69 -36.34 11.78
N PRO A 838 -34.24 -37.51 12.25
CA PRO A 838 -32.82 -37.84 12.34
C PRO A 838 -32.08 -37.79 11.00
N LYS A 839 -32.77 -37.83 9.86
CA LYS A 839 -32.16 -37.75 8.52
C LYS A 839 -31.65 -36.35 8.17
N ASN A 840 -32.16 -35.31 8.83
CA ASN A 840 -31.77 -33.92 8.61
C ASN A 840 -30.64 -33.48 9.54
N ILE A 841 -30.14 -34.39 10.40
CA ILE A 841 -28.95 -34.17 11.21
C ILE A 841 -27.72 -34.48 10.36
N PHE A 842 -26.87 -33.48 10.17
CA PHE A 842 -25.59 -33.63 9.49
C PHE A 842 -24.43 -33.48 10.47
N VAL A 843 -23.48 -34.42 10.45
CA VAL A 843 -22.31 -34.44 11.33
C VAL A 843 -21.04 -34.61 10.50
N SER A 844 -20.04 -33.74 10.73
CA SER A 844 -18.70 -33.83 10.15
C SER A 844 -17.61 -33.81 11.22
N VAL A 845 -16.43 -34.30 10.84
CA VAL A 845 -15.21 -34.23 11.65
C VAL A 845 -14.09 -33.68 10.79
N ASP A 846 -13.52 -32.58 11.24
CA ASP A 846 -12.48 -31.85 10.54
C ASP A 846 -11.23 -31.71 11.42
N TYR A 847 -10.06 -31.52 10.81
CA TYR A 847 -8.80 -31.25 11.52
C TYR A 847 -8.26 -29.88 11.13
N LEU A 848 -8.49 -28.87 11.97
CA LEU A 848 -8.21 -27.45 11.67
C LEU A 848 -7.00 -26.92 12.47
N GLU A 849 -6.19 -26.02 11.91
CA GLU A 849 -5.05 -25.38 12.58
C GLU A 849 -5.43 -23.98 13.09
N GLY A 850 -5.13 -23.68 14.36
CA GLY A 850 -5.34 -22.34 14.98
C GLY A 850 -6.68 -22.14 15.68
N MET A 851 -6.71 -21.29 16.73
CA MET A 851 -7.92 -20.91 17.48
C MET A 851 -8.51 -19.59 16.95
N ASP A 852 -9.13 -19.62 15.78
CA ASP A 852 -10.07 -18.56 15.40
C ASP A 852 -11.50 -19.07 15.55
N LYS A 853 -12.27 -18.47 16.47
CA LYS A 853 -13.66 -18.85 16.76
C LYS A 853 -14.59 -18.62 15.56
N VAL A 854 -14.20 -17.76 14.62
CA VAL A 854 -14.94 -17.54 13.36
C VAL A 854 -14.77 -18.71 12.40
N ALA A 855 -13.64 -19.43 12.45
CA ALA A 855 -13.38 -20.62 11.62
C ALA A 855 -14.12 -21.88 12.10
N MET A 856 -14.51 -21.94 13.38
CA MET A 856 -15.14 -23.12 13.98
C MET A 856 -16.59 -23.37 13.50
N SER A 857 -17.28 -22.36 12.96
CA SER A 857 -18.60 -22.51 12.34
C SER A 857 -18.55 -22.89 10.85
N LEU A 858 -17.35 -23.06 10.28
CA LEU A 858 -17.12 -23.15 8.84
C LEU A 858 -16.83 -24.57 8.33
N GLY A 859 -17.15 -25.63 9.07
CA GLY A 859 -16.96 -27.03 8.61
C GLY A 859 -17.62 -27.36 7.26
N HIS A 860 -18.58 -26.54 6.81
CA HIS A 860 -19.19 -26.61 5.47
C HIS A 860 -18.46 -25.80 4.37
N GLN A 861 -17.37 -25.11 4.68
CA GLN A 861 -16.80 -24.06 3.84
C GLN A 861 -15.52 -24.43 3.08
N GLN A 862 -15.32 -25.69 2.67
CA GLN A 862 -14.38 -25.94 1.55
C GLN A 862 -14.84 -25.20 0.27
N VAL A 863 -16.15 -25.00 0.13
CA VAL A 863 -16.75 -24.10 -0.86
C VAL A 863 -16.38 -22.64 -0.59
N SER A 864 -16.25 -22.18 0.67
CA SER A 864 -15.83 -20.80 0.93
C SER A 864 -14.33 -20.59 0.70
N ALA A 865 -13.46 -21.54 1.01
CA ALA A 865 -12.03 -21.42 0.69
C ALA A 865 -11.80 -21.26 -0.82
N ALA A 866 -12.52 -22.02 -1.64
CA ALA A 866 -12.47 -21.90 -3.10
C ALA A 866 -13.12 -20.60 -3.61
N VAL A 867 -14.21 -20.14 -2.97
CA VAL A 867 -14.87 -18.85 -3.32
C VAL A 867 -14.03 -17.65 -2.89
N THR A 868 -13.44 -17.68 -1.70
CA THR A 868 -12.53 -16.67 -1.13
C THR A 868 -11.22 -16.64 -1.91
N GLY A 869 -10.60 -17.79 -2.20
CA GLY A 869 -9.43 -17.87 -3.06
C GLY A 869 -9.70 -17.34 -4.47
N LYS A 870 -10.88 -17.63 -5.03
CA LYS A 870 -11.31 -17.05 -6.32
C LYS A 870 -11.47 -15.53 -6.21
N ALA A 871 -12.19 -15.04 -5.21
CA ALA A 871 -12.37 -13.61 -4.96
C ALA A 871 -11.02 -12.89 -4.80
N LEU A 872 -10.09 -13.48 -4.04
CA LEU A 872 -8.74 -12.97 -3.85
C LEU A 872 -7.99 -12.87 -5.19
N THR A 873 -7.97 -13.93 -6.02
CA THR A 873 -7.33 -13.86 -7.35
C THR A 873 -7.94 -12.82 -8.28
N GLN A 874 -9.24 -12.52 -8.13
CA GLN A 874 -9.94 -11.48 -8.89
C GLN A 874 -9.76 -10.07 -8.32
N SER A 875 -9.41 -9.96 -7.04
CA SER A 875 -9.15 -8.68 -6.37
C SER A 875 -7.69 -8.22 -6.51
N MET A 876 -6.75 -9.14 -6.73
CA MET A 876 -5.32 -8.86 -6.88
C MET A 876 -4.91 -8.68 -8.35
N ASP A 877 -3.67 -8.22 -8.59
CA ASP A 877 -3.07 -8.13 -9.94
C ASP A 877 -2.88 -9.51 -10.62
N CYS A 878 -3.06 -10.61 -9.88
CA CYS A 878 -3.02 -11.98 -10.39
C CYS A 878 -3.91 -12.20 -11.61
N LYS A 879 -5.09 -11.55 -11.65
CA LYS A 879 -6.04 -11.62 -12.77
C LYS A 879 -5.48 -11.08 -14.10
N THR A 880 -4.50 -10.18 -14.01
CA THR A 880 -3.90 -9.49 -15.15
C THR A 880 -3.01 -10.44 -15.96
N CYS A 881 -2.41 -11.43 -15.28
CA CYS A 881 -1.48 -12.37 -15.88
C CYS A 881 -2.04 -13.79 -16.01
N HIS A 882 -3.08 -14.15 -15.24
CA HIS A 882 -3.64 -15.49 -15.20
C HIS A 882 -5.17 -15.44 -15.35
N LYS A 883 -5.72 -16.33 -16.17
CA LYS A 883 -7.16 -16.61 -16.24
C LYS A 883 -7.45 -18.02 -15.71
N GLU A 884 -8.71 -18.31 -15.41
CA GLU A 884 -9.11 -19.63 -14.87
C GLU A 884 -8.81 -20.77 -15.87
N ALA A 885 -9.13 -20.59 -17.15
CA ALA A 885 -9.06 -21.65 -18.17
C ALA A 885 -8.40 -21.23 -19.50
N GLU A 886 -8.11 -19.94 -19.70
CA GLU A 886 -7.55 -19.40 -20.95
C GLU A 886 -6.14 -18.87 -20.72
N ALA A 887 -5.25 -19.02 -21.70
CA ALA A 887 -3.91 -18.42 -21.63
C ALA A 887 -4.00 -16.88 -21.62
N SER A 888 -3.09 -16.24 -20.88
CA SER A 888 -2.85 -14.80 -20.89
C SER A 888 -1.33 -14.56 -20.99
N ILE A 889 -0.75 -13.60 -20.27
CA ILE A 889 0.71 -13.45 -20.14
C ILE A 889 1.34 -14.68 -19.48
N GLY A 890 0.72 -15.22 -18.43
CA GLY A 890 1.11 -16.44 -17.73
C GLY A 890 0.22 -17.65 -18.05
N PRO A 891 0.53 -18.84 -17.50
CA PRO A 891 -0.30 -20.04 -17.65
C PRO A 891 -1.66 -19.87 -16.96
N ASN A 892 -2.72 -20.50 -17.47
CA ASN A 892 -4.02 -20.47 -16.80
C ASN A 892 -4.05 -21.33 -15.53
N TYR A 893 -4.97 -21.04 -14.60
CA TYR A 893 -5.04 -21.73 -13.31
C TYR A 893 -5.33 -23.23 -13.45
N LYS A 894 -6.14 -23.66 -14.43
CA LYS A 894 -6.36 -25.08 -14.70
C LYS A 894 -5.09 -25.82 -15.11
N ASP A 895 -4.24 -25.23 -15.93
CA ASP A 895 -2.96 -25.82 -16.34
C ASP A 895 -2.00 -25.91 -15.16
N VAL A 896 -1.97 -24.90 -14.29
CA VAL A 896 -1.22 -24.92 -13.04
C VAL A 896 -1.73 -26.05 -12.13
N ALA A 897 -3.04 -26.15 -11.93
CA ALA A 897 -3.67 -27.20 -11.14
C ALA A 897 -3.33 -28.59 -11.69
N ASN A 898 -3.47 -28.79 -13.00
CA ASN A 898 -3.19 -30.05 -13.66
C ASN A 898 -1.73 -30.46 -13.60
N LYS A 899 -0.78 -29.51 -13.70
CA LYS A 899 0.66 -29.78 -13.59
C LYS A 899 1.07 -30.22 -12.19
N TYR A 900 0.43 -29.67 -11.15
CA TYR A 900 0.84 -29.89 -9.76
C TYR A 900 -0.09 -30.81 -8.95
N LYS A 901 -1.20 -31.31 -9.51
CA LYS A 901 -2.18 -32.16 -8.78
C LYS A 901 -1.61 -33.42 -8.11
N GLU A 902 -0.58 -34.03 -8.70
CA GLU A 902 0.06 -35.26 -8.17
C GLU A 902 1.16 -34.96 -7.14
N ARG A 903 1.43 -33.68 -6.88
CA ARG A 903 2.53 -33.25 -6.03
C ARG A 903 2.07 -33.18 -4.57
N ARG A 904 2.79 -33.87 -3.66
CA ARG A 904 2.43 -33.94 -2.23
C ARG A 904 2.50 -32.59 -1.50
N ASP A 905 3.34 -31.66 -1.97
CA ASP A 905 3.53 -30.31 -1.45
C ASP A 905 2.91 -29.23 -2.38
N ALA A 906 1.93 -29.58 -3.23
CA ALA A 906 1.42 -28.68 -4.27
C ALA A 906 0.97 -27.31 -3.75
N ALA A 907 0.17 -27.29 -2.67
CA ALA A 907 -0.35 -26.05 -2.10
C ALA A 907 0.79 -25.15 -1.58
N THR A 908 1.73 -25.72 -0.82
CA THR A 908 2.88 -25.00 -0.27
C THR A 908 3.85 -24.53 -1.36
N TYR A 909 4.03 -25.32 -2.42
CA TYR A 909 4.86 -24.92 -3.56
C TYR A 909 4.25 -23.74 -4.32
N ILE A 910 2.95 -23.79 -4.60
CA ILE A 910 2.21 -22.70 -5.27
C ILE A 910 2.23 -21.45 -4.38
N GLN A 911 1.99 -21.59 -3.08
CA GLN A 911 2.11 -20.51 -2.10
C GLN A 911 3.49 -19.84 -2.16
N GLY A 912 4.56 -20.63 -2.09
CA GLY A 912 5.93 -20.10 -2.18
C GLY A 912 6.18 -19.34 -3.48
N LYS A 913 5.60 -19.78 -4.60
CA LYS A 913 5.68 -19.08 -5.89
C LYS A 913 4.87 -17.80 -5.95
N ILE A 914 3.70 -17.74 -5.30
CA ILE A 914 2.92 -16.50 -5.17
C ILE A 914 3.73 -15.45 -4.39
N VAL A 915 4.33 -15.86 -3.26
CA VAL A 915 5.09 -14.96 -2.38
C VAL A 915 6.39 -14.47 -3.02
N THR A 916 7.14 -15.37 -3.68
CA THR A 916 8.50 -15.07 -4.18
C THR A 916 8.60 -14.78 -5.68
N GLY A 917 7.51 -15.00 -6.43
CA GLY A 917 7.51 -14.93 -7.89
C GLY A 917 8.33 -16.04 -8.55
N GLY A 918 8.62 -15.88 -9.84
CA GLY A 918 9.56 -16.76 -10.54
C GLY A 918 9.52 -16.69 -12.06
N SER A 919 10.56 -17.22 -12.70
CA SER A 919 10.68 -17.30 -14.16
C SER A 919 11.06 -18.72 -14.62
N GLY A 920 10.91 -19.02 -15.91
CA GLY A 920 11.48 -20.21 -16.56
C GLY A 920 10.71 -21.52 -16.44
N VAL A 921 9.68 -21.62 -15.60
CA VAL A 921 8.88 -22.87 -15.43
C VAL A 921 7.80 -23.05 -16.52
N TRP A 922 7.32 -21.94 -17.07
CA TRP A 922 6.22 -21.87 -18.04
C TRP A 922 6.55 -21.02 -19.28
N GLY A 923 7.80 -20.59 -19.43
CA GLY A 923 8.24 -19.71 -20.52
C GLY A 923 9.21 -18.62 -20.03
N GLU A 924 9.45 -17.64 -20.89
CA GLU A 924 10.37 -16.51 -20.67
C GLU A 924 9.73 -15.38 -19.86
N VAL A 925 8.40 -15.37 -19.78
CA VAL A 925 7.62 -14.44 -18.97
C VAL A 925 7.82 -14.73 -17.48
N THR A 926 8.14 -13.68 -16.71
CA THR A 926 8.39 -13.76 -15.27
C THR A 926 7.11 -13.44 -14.48
N MET A 927 6.81 -14.24 -13.46
CA MET A 927 5.72 -14.00 -12.50
C MET A 927 6.20 -13.07 -11.38
N PRO A 928 5.52 -11.92 -11.12
CA PRO A 928 5.81 -11.02 -10.00
C PRO A 928 5.65 -11.70 -8.62
N ALA A 929 6.33 -11.14 -7.62
CA ALA A 929 6.29 -11.61 -6.23
C ALA A 929 5.26 -10.82 -5.41
N HIS A 930 4.60 -11.49 -4.47
CA HIS A 930 3.66 -10.90 -3.51
C HIS A 930 4.16 -11.10 -2.08
N PRO A 931 5.20 -10.37 -1.62
CA PRO A 931 5.78 -10.62 -0.30
C PRO A 931 4.88 -10.22 0.87
N LYS A 932 3.90 -9.32 0.64
CA LYS A 932 2.98 -8.82 1.67
C LYS A 932 1.67 -9.61 1.78
N ILE A 933 1.41 -10.58 0.90
CA ILE A 933 0.23 -11.45 1.03
C ILE A 933 0.34 -12.28 2.31
N SER A 934 -0.74 -12.38 3.07
CA SER A 934 -0.72 -13.23 4.26
C SER A 934 -0.56 -14.71 3.89
N SER A 935 -0.06 -15.48 4.84
CA SER A 935 0.03 -16.94 4.67
C SER A 935 -1.35 -17.57 4.44
N ASP A 936 -2.41 -17.01 5.04
CA ASP A 936 -3.77 -17.50 4.83
C ASP A 936 -4.29 -17.17 3.43
N GLU A 937 -4.23 -15.91 2.99
CA GLU A 937 -4.69 -15.50 1.66
C GLU A 937 -3.98 -16.28 0.54
N SER A 938 -2.66 -16.42 0.63
CA SER A 938 -1.87 -17.19 -0.34
C SER A 938 -2.20 -18.68 -0.32
N ARG A 939 -2.57 -19.24 0.84
CA ARG A 939 -3.10 -20.60 0.96
C ARG A 939 -4.49 -20.71 0.34
N GLN A 940 -5.40 -19.76 0.57
CA GLN A 940 -6.74 -19.75 -0.04
C GLN A 940 -6.66 -19.72 -1.57
N ILE A 941 -5.77 -18.89 -2.12
CA ILE A 941 -5.51 -18.83 -3.56
C ILE A 941 -4.96 -20.18 -4.08
N ALA A 942 -3.98 -20.76 -3.40
CA ALA A 942 -3.41 -22.06 -3.80
C ALA A 942 -4.46 -23.18 -3.76
N LEU A 943 -5.33 -23.19 -2.75
CA LEU A 943 -6.43 -24.15 -2.62
C LEU A 943 -7.48 -23.96 -3.72
N TYR A 944 -7.85 -22.72 -4.04
CA TYR A 944 -8.72 -22.42 -5.18
C TYR A 944 -8.13 -22.96 -6.48
N ILE A 945 -6.86 -22.67 -6.80
CA ILE A 945 -6.20 -23.17 -8.01
C ILE A 945 -6.26 -24.70 -8.05
N LEU A 946 -5.88 -25.38 -6.98
CA LEU A 946 -5.90 -26.84 -6.92
C LEU A 946 -7.32 -27.44 -7.03
N SER A 947 -8.35 -26.71 -6.57
CA SER A 947 -9.74 -27.17 -6.69
C SER A 947 -10.21 -27.30 -8.15
N LEU A 948 -9.55 -26.61 -9.09
CA LEU A 948 -9.92 -26.59 -10.51
C LEU A 948 -9.56 -27.89 -11.26
N SER A 949 -8.93 -28.88 -10.60
CA SER A 949 -8.53 -30.15 -11.22
C SER A 949 -9.69 -31.15 -11.45
N GLY A 950 -10.91 -30.86 -10.97
CA GLY A 950 -12.14 -31.57 -11.36
C GLY A 950 -12.50 -32.87 -10.61
N ASP A 951 -11.70 -33.31 -9.62
CA ASP A 951 -11.89 -34.57 -8.89
C ASP A 951 -12.14 -34.35 -7.38
N GLN A 952 -13.31 -33.83 -6.97
CA GLN A 952 -13.69 -33.83 -5.54
C GLN A 952 -14.91 -34.72 -5.27
N LYS A 953 -14.70 -35.80 -4.50
CA LYS A 953 -15.76 -36.59 -3.85
C LYS A 953 -16.41 -35.74 -2.74
N LYS A 954 -17.74 -35.60 -2.74
CA LYS A 954 -18.50 -35.14 -1.58
C LYS A 954 -18.36 -36.17 -0.45
N GLU A 955 -17.89 -35.77 0.73
CA GLU A 955 -17.89 -36.67 1.90
C GLU A 955 -19.32 -36.85 2.45
N GLU A 956 -19.66 -38.08 2.85
CA GLU A 956 -20.96 -38.43 3.44
C GLU A 956 -21.03 -38.03 4.92
N SER A 957 -22.22 -37.62 5.40
CA SER A 957 -22.45 -37.31 6.83
C SER A 957 -22.17 -38.49 7.73
N LEU A 958 -21.58 -38.24 8.90
CA LEU A 958 -21.56 -39.21 10.00
C LEU A 958 -22.96 -39.33 10.66
N PRO A 959 -23.26 -40.45 11.35
CA PRO A 959 -24.51 -40.62 12.09
C PRO A 959 -24.66 -39.64 13.28
N ALA A 960 -25.88 -39.38 13.74
CA ALA A 960 -26.15 -38.46 14.85
C ALA A 960 -25.55 -38.92 16.20
N ASN A 961 -25.26 -40.21 16.35
CA ASN A 961 -24.45 -40.75 17.44
C ASN A 961 -23.42 -41.72 16.87
N GLY A 962 -22.26 -41.79 17.52
CA GLY A 962 -21.21 -42.69 17.09
C GLY A 962 -19.91 -42.49 17.82
N THR A 963 -18.89 -43.19 17.31
CA THR A 963 -17.53 -43.15 17.85
C THR A 963 -16.58 -42.70 16.75
N ILE A 964 -15.88 -41.61 16.97
CA ILE A 964 -14.80 -41.12 16.10
C ILE A 964 -13.50 -41.75 16.59
N THR A 965 -12.70 -42.30 15.68
CA THR A 965 -11.32 -42.66 15.99
C THR A 965 -10.43 -41.51 15.55
N ALA A 966 -9.85 -40.79 16.51
CA ALA A 966 -9.04 -39.62 16.22
C ALA A 966 -7.82 -40.01 15.35
N ALA A 967 -7.66 -39.34 14.22
CA ALA A 967 -6.57 -39.59 13.29
C ALA A 967 -5.24 -38.99 13.82
N PRO A 968 -4.08 -39.50 13.39
CA PRO A 968 -2.81 -38.84 13.64
C PRO A 968 -2.82 -37.44 13.01
N SER A 969 -2.58 -36.40 13.80
CA SER A 969 -2.52 -35.02 13.31
C SER A 969 -1.15 -34.39 13.49
N THR A 970 -0.88 -33.37 12.67
CA THR A 970 0.26 -32.48 12.83
C THR A 970 0.14 -31.62 14.10
N PRO A 971 1.28 -31.20 14.71
CA PRO A 971 1.29 -30.31 15.87
C PRO A 971 0.51 -29.01 15.66
N GLY A 972 -0.46 -28.72 16.54
CA GLY A 972 -1.27 -27.48 16.48
C GLY A 972 -2.63 -27.62 15.78
N HIS A 973 -2.98 -28.81 15.29
CA HIS A 973 -4.33 -29.09 14.79
C HIS A 973 -5.32 -29.36 15.92
N MET A 974 -6.60 -29.08 15.69
CA MET A 974 -7.74 -29.40 16.53
C MET A 974 -8.68 -30.34 15.76
N LEU A 975 -9.20 -31.36 16.44
CA LEU A 975 -10.29 -32.18 15.94
C LEU A 975 -11.59 -31.41 16.21
N VAL A 976 -12.27 -31.00 15.16
CA VAL A 976 -13.51 -30.24 15.24
C VAL A 976 -14.67 -31.12 14.80
N ILE A 977 -15.60 -31.37 15.72
CA ILE A 977 -16.86 -32.06 15.43
C ILE A 977 -17.90 -30.98 15.18
N THR A 978 -18.50 -30.97 14.00
CA THR A 978 -19.57 -30.03 13.65
C THR A 978 -20.86 -30.81 13.46
N ALA A 979 -21.95 -30.36 14.09
CA ALA A 979 -23.28 -30.90 13.90
C ALA A 979 -24.24 -29.79 13.47
N SER A 980 -25.12 -30.09 12.53
CA SER A 980 -26.17 -29.16 12.09
C SER A 980 -27.48 -29.90 11.87
N TYR A 981 -28.59 -29.18 12.02
CA TYR A 981 -29.92 -29.69 11.75
C TYR A 981 -30.76 -28.59 11.09
N THR A 982 -31.46 -28.95 10.02
CA THR A 982 -32.45 -28.08 9.37
C THR A 982 -33.84 -28.62 9.68
N ASP A 983 -34.71 -27.77 10.22
CA ASP A 983 -36.13 -28.11 10.40
C ASP A 983 -36.87 -28.18 9.04
N GLU A 984 -38.15 -28.52 9.05
CA GLU A 984 -38.99 -28.59 7.85
C GLU A 984 -39.71 -27.25 7.57
N GLY A 985 -39.53 -26.24 8.42
CA GLY A 985 -40.32 -25.01 8.46
C GLY A 985 -41.75 -25.21 8.99
N ALA A 986 -42.41 -24.11 9.36
CA ALA A 986 -43.85 -24.06 9.66
C ALA A 986 -44.65 -23.55 8.44
N GLU A 987 -45.97 -23.79 8.42
CA GLU A 987 -46.86 -23.35 7.33
C GLU A 987 -46.75 -21.83 7.10
N GLY A 988 -46.22 -21.42 5.94
CA GLY A 988 -45.97 -20.01 5.59
C GLY A 988 -44.57 -19.47 5.90
N THR A 989 -43.65 -20.30 6.42
CA THR A 989 -42.26 -19.91 6.76
C THR A 989 -41.23 -20.80 6.06
N ILE A 990 -39.98 -20.34 5.98
CA ILE A 990 -38.87 -21.13 5.44
C ILE A 990 -38.23 -22.02 6.52
N PRO A 991 -37.64 -23.16 6.12
CA PRO A 991 -36.80 -23.97 7.01
C PRO A 991 -35.64 -23.20 7.61
N LEU A 992 -35.28 -23.48 8.87
CA LEU A 992 -34.14 -22.90 9.56
C LEU A 992 -33.11 -23.95 9.98
N THR A 993 -31.84 -23.63 9.82
CA THR A 993 -30.72 -24.48 10.25
C THR A 993 -30.11 -23.98 11.55
N GLY A 994 -29.99 -24.88 12.54
CA GLY A 994 -29.16 -24.73 13.72
C GLY A 994 -27.84 -25.49 13.57
N SER A 995 -26.76 -25.01 14.20
CA SER A 995 -25.46 -25.70 14.17
C SER A 995 -24.66 -25.51 15.46
N LYS A 996 -23.82 -26.50 15.79
CA LYS A 996 -22.89 -26.47 16.91
C LYS A 996 -21.58 -27.13 16.52
N SER A 997 -20.47 -26.60 17.05
CA SER A 997 -19.15 -27.22 16.89
C SER A 997 -18.46 -27.40 18.24
N ILE A 998 -17.72 -28.49 18.40
CA ILE A 998 -16.79 -28.71 19.51
C ILE A 998 -15.40 -28.95 18.93
N ALA A 999 -14.40 -28.18 19.40
CA ALA A 999 -13.00 -28.39 19.06
C ALA A 999 -12.26 -29.05 20.23
N ILE A 1000 -11.51 -30.10 19.91
CA ILE A 1000 -10.64 -30.83 20.85
C ILE A 1000 -9.20 -30.62 20.38
N PRO A 1001 -8.31 -30.01 21.19
CA PRO A 1001 -6.91 -29.81 20.81
C PRO A 1001 -6.16 -31.12 20.54
N SER A 1002 -5.10 -31.11 19.72
CA SER A 1002 -4.22 -32.29 19.58
C SER A 1002 -3.34 -32.51 20.81
N SER A 1003 -2.82 -33.73 20.99
CA SER A 1003 -1.86 -34.07 22.05
C SER A 1003 -0.47 -33.42 21.92
N THR A 1004 -0.32 -32.45 21.03
CA THR A 1004 0.90 -31.65 20.90
C THR A 1004 0.59 -30.19 21.17
N VAL A 1005 1.31 -29.62 22.14
CA VAL A 1005 1.24 -28.20 22.50
C VAL A 1005 2.51 -27.52 22.01
N LYS A 1006 2.33 -26.51 21.15
CA LYS A 1006 3.40 -25.54 20.85
C LYS A 1006 3.51 -24.57 22.03
N PHE A 1007 4.72 -24.12 22.33
CA PHE A 1007 4.92 -23.09 23.33
C PHE A 1007 4.57 -21.72 22.75
N SER A 1008 4.27 -20.75 23.61
CA SER A 1008 3.94 -19.37 23.21
C SER A 1008 4.80 -18.37 23.97
N ASP A 1009 4.96 -17.17 23.41
CA ASP A 1009 5.67 -16.04 24.05
C ASP A 1009 4.97 -15.54 25.33
N THR A 1010 3.70 -15.90 25.55
CA THR A 1010 2.92 -15.56 26.75
C THR A 1010 3.00 -16.59 27.89
N MET A 1011 3.75 -17.68 27.74
CA MET A 1011 3.85 -18.72 28.79
C MET A 1011 4.55 -18.20 30.06
N LYS A 1012 4.07 -18.62 31.24
CA LYS A 1012 4.74 -18.28 32.51
C LYS A 1012 5.93 -19.20 32.75
N VAL A 1013 7.08 -18.56 32.98
CA VAL A 1013 8.37 -19.22 33.13
C VAL A 1013 9.19 -18.57 34.25
N ASP A 1014 10.11 -19.34 34.82
CA ASP A 1014 11.20 -18.87 35.68
C ASP A 1014 12.50 -19.54 35.24
N GLY A 1015 13.60 -18.79 35.18
CA GLY A 1015 14.88 -19.28 34.65
C GLY A 1015 14.91 -19.53 33.13
N MET A 1016 13.84 -19.20 32.40
CA MET A 1016 13.73 -19.24 30.95
C MET A 1016 13.20 -17.91 30.40
N GLN A 1017 13.24 -17.73 29.08
CA GLN A 1017 12.62 -16.63 28.35
C GLN A 1017 11.70 -17.19 27.27
N ALA A 1018 10.42 -16.84 27.33
CA ALA A 1018 9.47 -17.12 26.26
C ALA A 1018 9.63 -16.04 25.16
N MET A 1019 9.79 -16.44 23.91
CA MET A 1019 10.00 -15.52 22.79
C MET A 1019 9.58 -16.13 21.45
N SER A 1020 9.29 -15.26 20.47
CA SER A 1020 9.09 -15.65 19.07
C SER A 1020 10.32 -15.26 18.24
N PHE A 1021 10.85 -16.19 17.45
CA PHE A 1021 12.02 -15.96 16.60
C PHE A 1021 11.82 -16.61 15.22
N GLY A 1022 11.87 -15.80 14.15
CA GLY A 1022 11.69 -16.29 12.78
C GLY A 1022 10.32 -16.94 12.51
N GLY A 1023 9.26 -16.50 13.23
CA GLY A 1023 7.92 -17.08 13.15
C GLY A 1023 7.73 -18.38 13.96
N MET A 1024 8.68 -18.74 14.83
CA MET A 1024 8.58 -19.88 15.73
C MET A 1024 8.64 -19.43 17.20
N ASP A 1025 7.67 -19.88 17.98
CA ASP A 1025 7.63 -19.64 19.43
C ASP A 1025 8.44 -20.70 20.18
N LEU A 1026 9.26 -20.25 21.14
CA LEU A 1026 10.17 -21.10 21.91
C LEU A 1026 10.39 -20.61 23.33
N LEU A 1027 10.81 -21.52 24.22
CA LEU A 1027 11.28 -21.22 25.57
C LEU A 1027 12.80 -21.40 25.64
N LEU A 1028 13.53 -20.30 25.75
CA LEU A 1028 14.99 -20.30 25.84
C LEU A 1028 15.44 -20.45 27.30
N ILE A 1029 16.29 -21.44 27.60
CA ILE A 1029 16.84 -21.65 28.95
C ILE A 1029 18.00 -20.67 29.18
N ASN A 1030 17.82 -19.77 30.16
CA ASN A 1030 18.78 -18.71 30.48
C ASN A 1030 19.48 -18.91 31.84
N LYS A 1031 19.01 -19.84 32.67
CA LYS A 1031 19.61 -20.20 33.96
C LYS A 1031 19.84 -21.71 34.06
N SER A 1032 20.67 -22.15 35.01
CA SER A 1032 20.93 -23.58 35.26
C SER A 1032 19.79 -24.32 35.98
N SER A 1033 18.77 -23.59 36.46
CA SER A 1033 17.54 -24.18 36.99
C SER A 1033 16.37 -23.21 36.81
N GLY A 1034 15.16 -23.75 36.76
CA GLY A 1034 13.94 -22.98 36.53
C GLY A 1034 12.73 -23.88 36.29
N TRP A 1035 11.65 -23.29 35.80
CA TRP A 1035 10.43 -24.02 35.46
C TRP A 1035 9.58 -23.29 34.42
N PHE A 1036 8.65 -24.01 33.78
CA PHE A 1036 7.55 -23.45 33.01
C PHE A 1036 6.23 -24.16 33.36
N VAL A 1037 5.10 -23.49 33.12
CA VAL A 1037 3.78 -24.01 33.52
C VAL A 1037 2.90 -24.35 32.31
N LEU A 1038 2.09 -25.40 32.46
CA LEU A 1038 1.01 -25.77 31.56
C LEU A 1038 -0.33 -25.48 32.27
N GLU A 1039 -0.97 -24.35 31.92
CA GLU A 1039 -2.11 -23.80 32.69
C GLU A 1039 -3.50 -24.36 32.31
N ASN A 1040 -3.63 -25.06 31.18
CA ASN A 1040 -4.92 -25.59 30.68
C ASN A 1040 -4.78 -27.00 30.06
N VAL A 1041 -3.97 -27.87 30.65
CA VAL A 1041 -3.66 -29.21 30.12
C VAL A 1041 -3.89 -30.24 31.21
N SER A 1042 -4.81 -31.19 31.01
CA SER A 1042 -4.97 -32.36 31.87
C SER A 1042 -3.96 -33.45 31.49
N LEU A 1043 -3.21 -33.97 32.47
CA LEU A 1043 -2.30 -35.11 32.28
C LEU A 1043 -2.95 -36.46 32.66
N LYS A 1044 -4.27 -36.50 32.89
CA LYS A 1044 -5.01 -37.72 33.20
C LYS A 1044 -4.91 -38.72 32.04
N GLY A 1045 -4.39 -39.93 32.32
CA GLY A 1045 -4.21 -40.98 31.31
C GLY A 1045 -2.97 -40.83 30.42
N VAL A 1046 -2.20 -39.73 30.56
CA VAL A 1046 -0.92 -39.53 29.90
C VAL A 1046 0.14 -40.39 30.59
N LYS A 1047 0.93 -41.14 29.83
CA LYS A 1047 2.02 -41.99 30.33
C LYS A 1047 3.36 -41.28 30.27
N SER A 1048 3.52 -40.33 29.36
CA SER A 1048 4.76 -39.55 29.24
C SER A 1048 4.58 -38.22 28.54
N VAL A 1049 5.45 -37.27 28.85
CA VAL A 1049 5.57 -35.98 28.16
C VAL A 1049 6.89 -35.95 27.40
N SER A 1050 6.84 -35.88 26.08
CA SER A 1050 8.03 -35.71 25.25
C SER A 1050 8.24 -34.23 24.94
N LEU A 1051 9.39 -33.67 25.31
CA LEU A 1051 9.75 -32.28 25.01
C LEU A 1051 10.65 -32.23 23.78
N THR A 1052 10.34 -31.31 22.87
CA THR A 1052 11.19 -31.02 21.71
C THR A 1052 12.17 -29.93 22.07
N SER A 1053 13.46 -30.18 21.85
CA SER A 1053 14.54 -29.27 22.18
C SER A 1053 15.42 -28.99 20.95
N GLY A 1054 15.90 -27.75 20.85
CA GLY A 1054 16.76 -27.27 19.78
C GLY A 1054 17.91 -26.43 20.32
N TRP A 1055 19.02 -26.40 19.58
CA TRP A 1055 20.23 -25.67 19.97
C TRP A 1055 21.09 -25.34 18.74
N GLN A 1056 21.87 -24.26 18.84
CA GLN A 1056 22.90 -23.95 17.83
C GLN A 1056 24.16 -24.81 18.02
N ALA A 1057 24.51 -25.10 19.28
CA ALA A 1057 25.58 -26.01 19.66
C ALA A 1057 25.07 -27.04 20.68
N PRO A 1058 25.44 -28.33 20.54
CA PRO A 1058 24.90 -29.41 21.37
C PRO A 1058 25.22 -29.20 22.86
N PRO A 1059 24.24 -29.43 23.77
CA PRO A 1059 24.45 -29.23 25.19
C PRO A 1059 25.52 -30.18 25.72
N THR A 1060 26.54 -29.62 26.37
CA THR A 1060 27.68 -30.36 26.95
C THR A 1060 27.41 -30.90 28.36
N MET A 1061 26.24 -30.59 28.91
CA MET A 1061 25.75 -30.99 30.22
C MET A 1061 24.39 -31.69 30.10
N PHE A 1062 24.04 -32.51 31.08
CA PHE A 1062 22.68 -33.04 31.18
C PHE A 1062 21.75 -32.07 31.93
N PHE A 1063 20.46 -32.17 31.65
CA PHE A 1063 19.39 -31.48 32.37
C PHE A 1063 18.38 -32.50 32.89
N ASP A 1064 18.16 -32.51 34.20
CA ASP A 1064 17.06 -33.25 34.81
C ASP A 1064 15.77 -32.43 34.69
N PHE A 1065 14.68 -33.08 34.30
CA PHE A 1065 13.36 -32.49 34.21
C PHE A 1065 12.39 -33.23 35.12
N GLU A 1066 11.62 -32.50 35.92
CA GLU A 1066 10.62 -33.05 36.83
C GLU A 1066 9.26 -32.39 36.57
N ILE A 1067 8.18 -33.18 36.64
CA ILE A 1067 6.81 -32.68 36.50
C ILE A 1067 6.17 -32.66 37.87
N HIS A 1068 5.67 -31.50 38.27
CA HIS A 1068 5.00 -31.26 39.55
C HIS A 1068 3.56 -30.77 39.36
N GLU A 1069 2.67 -31.16 40.26
CA GLU A 1069 1.28 -30.71 40.26
C GLU A 1069 1.09 -29.43 41.09
N ASN A 1070 0.27 -28.49 40.60
CA ASN A 1070 -0.15 -27.22 41.23
C ASN A 1070 0.94 -26.16 41.48
N SER A 1071 2.20 -26.54 41.70
CA SER A 1071 3.31 -25.59 41.91
C SER A 1071 4.66 -26.22 41.55
N ALA A 1072 5.70 -25.41 41.34
CA ALA A 1072 7.05 -25.89 41.03
C ALA A 1072 7.68 -26.79 42.12
N ASN A 1073 7.18 -26.73 43.36
CA ASN A 1073 7.59 -27.61 44.47
C ASN A 1073 6.47 -28.57 44.91
N GLY A 1074 5.44 -28.74 44.07
CA GLY A 1074 4.30 -29.58 44.37
C GLY A 1074 4.61 -31.07 44.30
N PRO A 1075 3.59 -31.94 44.46
CA PRO A 1075 3.74 -33.37 44.31
C PRO A 1075 4.38 -33.73 42.97
N LEU A 1076 5.47 -34.48 43.02
CA LEU A 1076 6.19 -34.96 41.85
C LEU A 1076 5.40 -36.10 41.20
N ILE A 1077 5.18 -36.02 39.89
CA ILE A 1077 4.43 -37.02 39.12
C ILE A 1077 5.22 -37.63 37.96
N GLY A 1078 6.36 -37.06 37.57
CA GLY A 1078 7.23 -37.63 36.54
C GLY A 1078 8.65 -37.09 36.58
N LYS A 1079 9.61 -37.88 36.11
CA LYS A 1079 11.04 -37.51 36.01
C LYS A 1079 11.65 -37.98 34.69
N GLY A 1080 12.40 -37.12 34.04
CA GLY A 1080 13.14 -37.42 32.81
C GLY A 1080 14.45 -36.67 32.77
N GLN A 1081 15.28 -36.98 31.77
CA GLN A 1081 16.58 -36.34 31.62
C GLN A 1081 16.86 -36.09 30.14
N LEU A 1082 17.40 -34.92 29.83
CA LEU A 1082 18.08 -34.64 28.58
C LEU A 1082 19.58 -34.90 28.80
N PRO A 1083 20.17 -35.99 28.24
CA PRO A 1083 21.59 -36.27 28.40
C PRO A 1083 22.44 -35.30 27.57
N ALA A 1084 23.71 -35.15 27.94
CA ALA A 1084 24.70 -34.41 27.14
C ALA A 1084 24.83 -35.02 25.72
N GLN A 1085 24.99 -34.17 24.70
CA GLN A 1085 24.94 -34.57 23.29
C GLN A 1085 26.34 -34.52 22.63
N ALA A 1086 26.67 -35.54 21.84
CA ALA A 1086 28.03 -35.77 21.33
C ALA A 1086 28.35 -35.16 19.93
N GLY A 1087 27.55 -34.22 19.42
CA GLY A 1087 27.77 -33.55 18.13
C GLY A 1087 26.91 -34.07 16.96
N GLY A 1088 26.47 -33.16 16.08
CA GLY A 1088 25.89 -33.49 14.77
C GLY A 1088 24.38 -33.30 14.58
N SER A 1089 23.57 -33.15 15.64
CA SER A 1089 22.14 -32.79 15.54
C SER A 1089 21.88 -31.38 16.07
N GLN A 1090 20.94 -30.64 15.46
CA GLN A 1090 20.51 -29.29 15.89
C GLN A 1090 19.35 -29.32 16.91
N GLY A 1091 19.05 -30.50 17.45
CA GLY A 1091 17.98 -30.72 18.42
C GLY A 1091 17.73 -32.20 18.68
N THR A 1092 16.91 -32.47 19.69
CA THR A 1092 16.40 -33.82 19.98
C THR A 1092 15.04 -33.74 20.68
N MET A 1093 14.32 -34.85 20.67
CA MET A 1093 13.14 -35.05 21.50
C MET A 1093 13.51 -36.00 22.64
N PHE A 1094 13.21 -35.61 23.88
CA PHE A 1094 13.42 -36.45 25.06
C PHE A 1094 12.12 -36.62 25.82
N THR A 1095 12.00 -37.72 26.57
CA THR A 1095 10.74 -38.14 27.19
C THR A 1095 10.85 -38.14 28.71
N ILE A 1096 9.85 -37.53 29.35
CA ILE A 1096 9.65 -37.52 30.78
C ILE A 1096 8.52 -38.52 31.10
N PRO A 1097 8.82 -39.74 31.56
CA PRO A 1097 7.80 -40.69 32.00
C PRO A 1097 7.04 -40.15 33.22
N ILE A 1098 5.71 -40.32 33.19
CA ILE A 1098 4.84 -40.07 34.33
C ILE A 1098 4.80 -41.36 35.14
N THR A 1099 5.24 -41.30 36.39
CA THR A 1099 5.45 -42.47 37.26
C THR A 1099 4.33 -42.65 38.29
N GLU A 1100 3.50 -41.63 38.49
CA GLU A 1100 2.39 -41.62 39.45
C GLU A 1100 1.04 -41.46 38.73
N THR A 1101 -0.05 -41.92 39.38
CA THR A 1101 -1.39 -41.75 38.82
C THR A 1101 -1.85 -40.29 38.97
N VAL A 1102 -2.01 -39.58 37.86
CA VAL A 1102 -2.51 -38.20 37.85
C VAL A 1102 -4.02 -38.19 38.08
N THR A 1103 -4.48 -37.41 39.07
CA THR A 1103 -5.91 -37.35 39.44
C THR A 1103 -6.55 -35.96 39.35
N GLY A 1104 -5.75 -34.87 39.27
CA GLY A 1104 -6.23 -33.50 39.03
C GLY A 1104 -6.18 -33.07 37.56
N GLU A 1105 -6.59 -31.83 37.28
CA GLU A 1105 -6.62 -31.22 35.93
C GLU A 1105 -5.55 -30.12 35.72
N GLY A 1106 -4.53 -30.05 36.59
CA GLY A 1106 -3.47 -29.04 36.54
C GLY A 1106 -3.79 -27.77 37.34
N PRO A 1107 -2.88 -26.77 37.36
CA PRO A 1107 -1.73 -26.59 36.47
C PRO A 1107 -0.55 -27.52 36.77
N TYR A 1108 0.25 -27.85 35.74
CA TYR A 1108 1.47 -28.66 35.89
C TYR A 1108 2.72 -27.83 35.64
N TYR A 1109 3.68 -27.93 36.54
CA TYR A 1109 4.97 -27.25 36.48
C TYR A 1109 6.04 -28.24 36.03
N ILE A 1110 6.73 -27.93 34.93
CA ILE A 1110 7.89 -28.69 34.50
C ILE A 1110 9.13 -27.93 34.96
N THR A 1111 9.80 -28.45 35.98
CA THR A 1111 11.06 -27.90 36.50
C THR A 1111 12.23 -28.51 35.76
N PHE A 1112 13.33 -27.77 35.67
CA PHE A 1112 14.58 -28.28 35.12
C PHE A 1112 15.77 -27.89 36.00
N LYS A 1113 16.78 -28.76 36.04
CA LYS A 1113 18.05 -28.53 36.73
C LYS A 1113 19.23 -29.09 35.92
N GLY A 1114 20.18 -28.24 35.58
CA GLY A 1114 21.42 -28.61 34.91
C GLY A 1114 22.52 -29.12 35.86
N GLU A 1115 23.46 -29.89 35.32
CA GLU A 1115 24.69 -30.34 36.00
C GLU A 1115 25.45 -29.18 36.69
N GLU A 1116 25.75 -29.33 37.99
CA GLU A 1116 26.44 -28.30 38.77
C GLU A 1116 27.89 -28.09 38.31
N GLY A 1117 28.31 -26.83 38.14
CA GLY A 1117 29.70 -26.47 37.82
C GLY A 1117 30.10 -26.49 36.34
N LYS A 1118 29.16 -26.67 35.41
CA LYS A 1118 29.39 -26.55 33.96
C LYS A 1118 28.75 -25.30 33.36
N GLU A 1119 29.33 -24.80 32.27
CA GLU A 1119 28.78 -23.65 31.53
C GLU A 1119 27.46 -24.00 30.84
N LEU A 1120 26.51 -23.07 30.94
CA LEU A 1120 25.16 -23.23 30.40
C LEU A 1120 25.19 -23.16 28.87
N SER A 1121 24.71 -24.22 28.21
CA SER A 1121 24.50 -24.22 26.75
C SER A 1121 23.19 -23.52 26.38
N GLN A 1122 23.16 -22.76 25.28
CA GLN A 1122 21.92 -22.16 24.76
C GLN A 1122 20.98 -23.25 24.23
N LEU A 1123 19.96 -23.57 25.02
CA LEU A 1123 18.98 -24.63 24.79
C LEU A 1123 17.58 -24.02 24.71
N ALA A 1124 16.86 -24.29 23.63
CA ALA A 1124 15.47 -23.88 23.45
C ALA A 1124 14.53 -25.09 23.49
N LEU A 1125 13.36 -24.94 24.07
CA LEU A 1125 12.26 -25.89 23.96
C LEU A 1125 11.18 -25.31 23.03
N THR A 1126 10.67 -26.10 22.10
CA THR A 1126 9.74 -25.62 21.05
C THR A 1126 8.33 -26.21 21.16
N GLY A 1127 8.14 -27.21 22.00
CA GLY A 1127 6.83 -27.78 22.27
C GLY A 1127 6.87 -29.08 23.07
N ALA A 1128 5.69 -29.54 23.48
CA ALA A 1128 5.47 -30.75 24.24
C ALA A 1128 4.49 -31.68 23.51
N VAL A 1129 4.80 -32.99 23.49
CA VAL A 1129 3.93 -34.05 22.97
C VAL A 1129 3.53 -34.96 24.13
N PHE A 1130 2.24 -35.09 24.38
CA PHE A 1130 1.67 -35.98 25.40
C PHE A 1130 1.35 -37.35 24.77
N LYS A 1131 1.76 -38.44 25.44
CA LYS A 1131 1.61 -39.83 24.96
C LYS A 1131 1.07 -40.77 26.02
#